data_AF-A0A7K1UGL5-F1
#
_entry.id   AF-A0A7K1UGL5-F1
#
_cell.length_a   1.000
_cell.length_b   1.000
_cell.length_c   1.000
_cell.angle_alpha   90.00
_cell.angle_beta   90.00
_cell.angle_gamma   90.00
#
_symmetry.space_group_name_H-M   'P 1'
#
loop_
_entity.id
_entity.type
_entity.pdbx_description
1 polymer ?
#
loop_
_entity_poly.entity_id
_entity_poly.type
_entity_poly.pdbx_seq_one_letter_code
_entity_poly.pdbx_strand_id
1 'polypeptide(L)'
;MFTGIITGTGRITARTPHPAKGVERLSFSAPGHVAGLSLGGSIAVNGVCVSAVEISGEQLTVELIPETLKRTTFGELGPGDRVNLERCLPAGARLDGHVVQGHVDGIGTLTERDLNDGRHRFSLPPELAGYLAEKGSIAIDGVSLTVTAVGEAEAGPWFEVGLIPTTLAETTLGDKAIGSNVNLEVDVLAKYVRRMLTLNAEPSERLELFAPPRAIALGSVNNVRQTVPQPQTPAPLLDPVEVALNQLAAGRPVVVVDDADRENEGDLIFPASAATEELMGFTVRHSSGVICVPMTAERARHLQLPPMVTDNQDPKGTAYTISCDAAAVTSTGISAADRAITARALADPNTEPAALTRPGHMFPLIADPAGVLGRDGHTEAAVDLCRLAGHPEVGIIAELVHEDGSMMRLPALREFADTHELALISIADLIEYRGGTPSPQAVRESYLTSWEAPQQEAAKLVTGGPVVTLPTDFGVFNAQVWTEHLTGHEHLLLSAPSRAETPLVRLHSECLTGDVLHSHRCDCGSQLASALETLHEHGGHLLYLRGHEGRGIGLANKLRAYELQEQGADTVEANEMLGLAAELRDFTGAAAILHAAGITSLKLLTNNPAKVEALAASGLDVQQVPSSGVVGPHNARYLRTKRDRMAHKLDHLVLNEQGDTHP
;
A
#
# COMPACT_ATOMS: atom_id res chain seq x y z
N MET A 1 -9.70 23.12 -5.37
CA MET A 1 -8.55 22.23 -5.20
C MET A 1 -7.90 22.04 -6.55
N PHE A 2 -6.58 21.97 -6.54
CA PHE A 2 -5.68 21.90 -7.68
C PHE A 2 -4.70 20.76 -7.44
N THR A 3 -3.89 20.46 -8.43
CA THR A 3 -2.91 19.37 -8.43
C THR A 3 -1.48 19.87 -8.51
N GLY A 4 -1.32 21.14 -8.91
CA GLY A 4 -0.05 21.75 -9.23
C GLY A 4 0.54 21.28 -10.56
N ILE A 5 -0.24 20.61 -11.40
CA ILE A 5 0.11 20.35 -12.79
C ILE A 5 -0.37 21.54 -13.63
N ILE A 6 0.59 22.35 -14.06
CA ILE A 6 0.31 23.54 -14.86
C ILE A 6 -0.20 23.10 -16.24
N THR A 7 -1.42 23.53 -16.58
CA THR A 7 -2.11 23.16 -17.82
C THR A 7 -2.00 24.23 -18.90
N GLY A 8 -1.44 25.40 -18.56
CA GLY A 8 -1.02 26.42 -19.52
C GLY A 8 -0.40 27.64 -18.87
N THR A 9 0.01 28.59 -19.72
CA THR A 9 0.54 29.88 -19.27
C THR A 9 -0.24 31.05 -19.86
N GLY A 10 -0.31 32.13 -19.10
CA GLY A 10 -0.97 33.38 -19.44
C GLY A 10 -0.02 34.57 -19.42
N ARG A 11 -0.56 35.76 -19.72
CA ARG A 11 0.17 37.03 -19.56
C ARG A 11 -0.72 38.09 -18.93
N ILE A 12 -0.17 38.83 -17.96
CA ILE A 12 -0.85 40.00 -17.40
C ILE A 12 -1.04 41.05 -18.49
N THR A 13 -2.26 41.55 -18.64
CA THR A 13 -2.61 42.56 -19.65
C THR A 13 -2.87 43.92 -19.03
N ALA A 14 -3.44 43.97 -17.82
CA ALA A 14 -3.69 45.21 -17.11
C ALA A 14 -3.71 45.00 -15.60
N ARG A 15 -3.33 46.06 -14.88
CA ARG A 15 -3.39 46.15 -13.43
C ARG A 15 -3.98 47.51 -13.07
N THR A 16 -5.13 47.54 -12.42
CA THR A 16 -5.86 48.79 -12.12
C THR A 16 -6.35 48.80 -10.67
N PRO A 17 -6.03 49.82 -9.87
CA PRO A 17 -6.63 49.98 -8.55
C PRO A 17 -8.14 50.22 -8.67
N HIS A 18 -8.93 49.67 -7.74
CA HIS A 18 -10.35 49.99 -7.60
C HIS A 18 -10.62 50.66 -6.22
N PRO A 19 -10.33 51.96 -6.06
CA PRO A 19 -10.27 52.63 -4.75
C PRO A 19 -11.58 52.54 -3.95
N ALA A 20 -12.73 52.57 -4.62
CA ALA A 20 -14.05 52.46 -3.98
C ALA A 20 -14.31 51.10 -3.30
N LYS A 21 -13.59 50.04 -3.67
CA LYS A 21 -13.73 48.69 -3.11
C LYS A 21 -12.52 48.27 -2.26
N GLY A 22 -11.44 49.06 -2.27
CA GLY A 22 -10.19 48.71 -1.58
C GLY A 22 -9.48 47.48 -2.14
N VAL A 23 -9.76 47.11 -3.40
CA VAL A 23 -9.17 45.96 -4.10
C VAL A 23 -8.40 46.42 -5.34
N GLU A 24 -7.51 45.57 -5.83
CA GLU A 24 -6.81 45.76 -7.09
C GLU A 24 -7.31 44.78 -8.15
N ARG A 25 -7.60 45.28 -9.35
CA ARG A 25 -8.02 44.44 -10.47
C ARG A 25 -6.81 44.04 -11.30
N LEU A 26 -6.66 42.73 -11.52
CA LEU A 26 -5.62 42.16 -12.34
C LEU A 26 -6.28 41.41 -13.50
N SER A 27 -5.96 41.81 -14.72
CA SER A 27 -6.43 41.17 -15.95
C SER A 27 -5.29 40.42 -16.62
N PHE A 28 -5.56 39.24 -17.16
CA PHE A 28 -4.58 38.42 -17.85
C PHE A 28 -5.22 37.53 -18.92
N SER A 29 -4.43 37.18 -19.93
CA SER A 29 -4.82 36.17 -20.92
C SER A 29 -4.75 34.78 -20.30
N ALA A 30 -5.76 33.97 -20.54
CA ALA A 30 -5.90 32.61 -20.03
C ALA A 30 -6.32 31.62 -21.15
N PRO A 31 -5.50 31.50 -22.21
CA PRO A 31 -5.86 30.74 -23.41
C PRO A 31 -6.20 29.28 -23.08
N GLY A 32 -7.41 28.84 -23.44
CA GLY A 32 -7.88 27.46 -23.19
C GLY A 32 -8.33 27.19 -21.76
N HIS A 33 -8.29 28.19 -20.87
CA HIS A 33 -8.62 28.07 -19.45
C HIS A 33 -9.88 28.88 -19.06
N VAL A 34 -10.55 29.48 -20.04
CA VAL A 34 -11.82 30.19 -19.83
C VAL A 34 -13.04 29.31 -20.10
N ALA A 35 -12.92 28.29 -20.96
CA ALA A 35 -14.03 27.41 -21.31
C ALA A 35 -14.61 26.70 -20.07
N GLY A 36 -15.93 26.81 -19.87
CA GLY A 36 -16.63 26.26 -18.71
C GLY A 36 -16.39 26.98 -17.38
N LEU A 37 -15.69 28.13 -17.38
CA LEU A 37 -15.53 28.98 -16.20
C LEU A 37 -16.65 30.03 -16.14
N SER A 38 -17.45 29.98 -15.07
CA SER A 38 -18.43 31.03 -14.76
C SER A 38 -17.81 32.14 -13.92
N LEU A 39 -18.45 33.32 -13.90
CA LEU A 39 -18.13 34.35 -12.90
C LEU A 39 -18.23 33.76 -11.48
N GLY A 40 -17.29 34.15 -10.62
CA GLY A 40 -17.09 33.59 -9.29
C GLY A 40 -16.32 32.25 -9.25
N GLY A 41 -16.19 31.56 -10.38
CA GLY A 41 -15.44 30.32 -10.45
C GLY A 41 -13.94 30.52 -10.24
N SER A 42 -13.31 29.52 -9.64
CA SER A 42 -11.91 29.58 -9.21
C SER A 42 -10.95 29.10 -10.30
N ILE A 43 -9.75 29.69 -10.32
CA ILE A 43 -8.59 29.32 -11.12
C ILE A 43 -7.33 29.60 -10.30
N ALA A 44 -6.29 28.77 -10.42
CA ALA A 44 -4.99 29.05 -9.82
C ALA A 44 -4.12 29.82 -10.81
N VAL A 45 -3.52 30.91 -10.34
CA VAL A 45 -2.58 31.73 -11.11
C VAL A 45 -1.30 31.88 -10.30
N ASN A 46 -0.18 31.34 -10.81
CA ASN A 46 1.06 31.14 -10.03
C ASN A 46 0.80 30.48 -8.66
N GLY A 47 -0.11 29.51 -8.61
CA GLY A 47 -0.50 28.82 -7.37
C GLY A 47 -1.43 29.62 -6.45
N VAL A 48 -1.88 30.83 -6.82
CA VAL A 48 -2.87 31.58 -6.03
C VAL A 48 -4.27 31.29 -6.54
N CYS A 49 -5.15 30.75 -5.68
CA CYS A 49 -6.56 30.58 -6.00
C CYS A 49 -7.27 31.94 -6.07
N VAL A 50 -7.76 32.30 -7.25
CA VAL A 50 -8.49 33.54 -7.50
C VAL A 50 -9.82 33.24 -8.20
N SER A 51 -10.79 34.14 -8.01
CA SER A 51 -12.12 34.02 -8.62
C SER A 51 -12.31 35.01 -9.75
N ALA A 52 -12.81 34.53 -10.89
CA ALA A 52 -13.08 35.38 -12.05
C ALA A 52 -14.22 36.36 -11.76
N VAL A 53 -13.98 37.66 -11.92
CA VAL A 53 -15.00 38.70 -11.79
C VAL A 53 -15.49 39.24 -13.13
N GLU A 54 -14.65 39.15 -14.17
CA GLU A 54 -15.00 39.48 -15.55
C GLU A 54 -14.29 38.49 -16.49
N ILE A 55 -14.97 38.10 -17.55
CA ILE A 55 -14.48 37.19 -18.58
C ILE A 55 -14.84 37.78 -19.94
N SER A 56 -13.86 37.91 -20.83
CA SER A 56 -14.05 38.43 -22.18
C SER A 56 -13.13 37.72 -23.17
N GLY A 57 -13.70 36.83 -23.99
CA GLY A 57 -12.89 35.93 -24.83
C GLY A 57 -11.95 35.08 -23.96
N GLU A 58 -10.67 35.07 -24.30
CA GLU A 58 -9.61 34.40 -23.52
C GLU A 58 -8.99 35.31 -22.43
N GLN A 59 -9.64 36.42 -22.07
CA GLN A 59 -9.18 37.31 -20.99
C GLN A 59 -10.00 37.09 -19.73
N LEU A 60 -9.32 37.12 -18.59
CA LEU A 60 -9.91 36.95 -17.27
C LEU A 60 -9.44 38.10 -16.37
N THR A 61 -10.37 38.70 -15.64
CA THR A 61 -10.09 39.71 -14.60
C THR A 61 -10.44 39.16 -13.23
N VAL A 62 -9.56 39.38 -12.26
CA VAL A 62 -9.77 39.04 -10.84
C VAL A 62 -9.65 40.29 -9.98
N GLU A 63 -10.30 40.28 -8.81
CA GLU A 63 -10.14 41.30 -7.78
C GLU A 63 -9.29 40.74 -6.63
N LEU A 64 -8.19 41.42 -6.30
CA LEU A 64 -7.22 41.03 -5.29
C LEU A 64 -7.35 41.96 -4.08
N ILE A 65 -7.52 41.38 -2.90
CA ILE A 65 -7.50 42.13 -1.64
C ILE A 65 -6.05 42.47 -1.24
N PRO A 66 -5.82 43.50 -0.39
CA PRO A 66 -4.48 43.90 0.03
C PRO A 66 -3.65 42.77 0.66
N GLU A 67 -4.28 41.85 1.41
CA GLU A 67 -3.57 40.72 2.01
C GLU A 67 -3.02 39.75 0.95
N THR A 68 -3.79 39.46 -0.11
CA THR A 68 -3.33 38.61 -1.22
C THR A 68 -2.14 39.24 -1.93
N LEU A 69 -2.17 40.56 -2.17
CA LEU A 69 -1.06 41.29 -2.79
C LEU A 69 0.21 41.26 -1.91
N LYS A 70 0.04 41.29 -0.59
CA LYS A 70 1.15 41.28 0.37
C LYS A 70 1.76 39.89 0.55
N ARG A 71 0.94 38.84 0.48
CA ARG A 71 1.34 37.44 0.78
C ARG A 71 1.80 36.66 -0.45
N THR A 72 1.62 37.20 -1.65
CA THR A 72 1.92 36.52 -2.91
C THR A 72 2.75 37.40 -3.83
N THR A 73 3.34 36.81 -4.86
CA THR A 73 4.09 37.54 -5.89
C THR A 73 3.23 38.47 -6.73
N PHE A 74 1.89 38.48 -6.59
CA PHE A 74 1.03 39.42 -7.33
C PHE A 74 1.36 40.89 -7.08
N GLY A 75 1.92 41.22 -5.91
CA GLY A 75 2.40 42.56 -5.62
C GLY A 75 3.45 43.06 -6.63
N GLU A 76 4.21 42.13 -7.22
CA GLU A 76 5.36 42.40 -8.10
C GLU A 76 5.01 42.31 -9.58
N LEU A 77 3.90 41.65 -9.94
CA LEU A 77 3.52 41.43 -11.34
C LEU A 77 2.95 42.70 -11.99
N GLY A 78 3.29 42.90 -13.26
CA GLY A 78 2.80 43.96 -14.13
C GLY A 78 2.48 43.48 -15.55
N PRO A 79 1.90 44.37 -16.39
CA PRO A 79 1.56 44.02 -17.77
C PRO A 79 2.76 43.47 -18.56
N GLY A 80 2.56 42.33 -19.22
CA GLY A 80 3.58 41.60 -19.98
C GLY A 80 4.12 40.35 -19.27
N ASP A 81 4.06 40.30 -17.95
CA ASP A 81 4.58 39.19 -17.16
C ASP A 81 3.80 37.90 -17.42
N ARG A 82 4.53 36.79 -17.51
CA ARG A 82 3.94 35.45 -17.69
C ARG A 82 3.48 34.90 -16.34
N VAL A 83 2.41 34.11 -16.39
CA VAL A 83 1.86 33.41 -15.22
C VAL A 83 1.52 31.97 -15.57
N ASN A 84 1.68 31.06 -14.61
CA ASN A 84 1.18 29.68 -14.65
C ASN A 84 -0.33 29.67 -14.40
N LEU A 85 -1.06 28.82 -15.11
CA LEU A 85 -2.50 28.67 -15.00
C LEU A 85 -2.89 27.21 -14.74
N GLU A 86 -3.86 27.02 -13.85
CA GLU A 86 -4.47 25.72 -13.61
C GLU A 86 -5.96 25.87 -13.24
N ARG A 87 -6.84 25.09 -13.88
CA ARG A 87 -8.27 25.00 -13.53
C ARG A 87 -8.44 24.15 -12.28
N CYS A 88 -9.49 24.41 -11.49
CA CYS A 88 -9.83 23.52 -10.40
C CYS A 88 -10.07 22.09 -10.91
N LEU A 89 -9.54 21.11 -10.19
CA LEU A 89 -9.72 19.71 -10.49
C LEU A 89 -11.20 19.32 -10.26
N PRO A 90 -11.90 18.74 -11.26
CA PRO A 90 -13.23 18.18 -11.06
C PRO A 90 -13.21 17.02 -10.05
N ALA A 91 -14.29 16.85 -9.30
CA ALA A 91 -14.44 15.68 -8.42
C ALA A 91 -14.39 14.38 -9.26
N GLY A 92 -13.56 13.43 -8.83
CA GLY A 92 -13.35 12.17 -9.55
C GLY A 92 -12.38 12.25 -10.74
N ALA A 93 -11.81 13.44 -11.04
CA ALA A 93 -10.75 13.54 -12.03
C ALA A 93 -9.41 13.02 -11.47
N ARG A 94 -8.52 12.61 -12.38
CA ARG A 94 -7.19 12.08 -12.05
C ARG A 94 -6.34 13.13 -11.34
N LEU A 95 -5.66 12.70 -10.27
CA LEU A 95 -4.72 13.53 -9.51
C LEU A 95 -3.30 13.24 -9.99
N ASP A 96 -2.77 14.08 -10.90
CA ASP A 96 -1.45 13.88 -11.51
C ASP A 96 -0.29 14.53 -10.73
N GLY A 97 -0.60 15.42 -9.77
CA GLY A 97 0.36 16.02 -8.83
C GLY A 97 -0.02 15.75 -7.38
N HIS A 98 0.36 16.63 -6.45
CA HIS A 98 -0.12 16.56 -5.06
C HIS A 98 -1.32 17.48 -4.82
N VAL A 99 -1.97 17.37 -3.66
CA VAL A 99 -3.11 18.22 -3.34
C VAL A 99 -2.64 19.65 -3.07
N VAL A 100 -3.01 20.56 -3.98
CA VAL A 100 -2.74 22.00 -3.89
C VAL A 100 -4.06 22.73 -3.64
N GLN A 101 -4.12 23.56 -2.60
CA GLN A 101 -5.30 24.35 -2.25
C GLN A 101 -5.36 25.66 -3.05
N GLY A 102 -4.19 26.16 -3.48
CA GLY A 102 -4.03 27.49 -4.05
C GLY A 102 -3.94 28.56 -2.96
N HIS A 103 -3.45 28.16 -1.78
CA HIS A 103 -3.27 28.99 -0.59
C HIS A 103 -1.78 29.14 -0.34
N VAL A 104 -1.20 30.19 -0.90
CA VAL A 104 0.22 30.51 -0.72
C VAL A 104 0.54 30.74 0.74
N ASP A 105 1.47 29.97 1.28
CA ASP A 105 1.90 30.02 2.68
C ASP A 105 3.03 31.03 2.89
N GLY A 106 3.80 31.32 1.84
CA GLY A 106 4.88 32.31 1.88
C GLY A 106 5.52 32.55 0.52
N ILE A 107 6.47 33.48 0.51
CA ILE A 107 7.26 33.82 -0.67
C ILE A 107 8.68 33.31 -0.44
N GLY A 108 9.17 32.50 -1.37
CA GLY A 108 10.56 32.07 -1.43
C GLY A 108 11.32 32.83 -2.51
N THR A 109 12.64 32.65 -2.55
CA THR A 109 13.50 33.23 -3.58
C THR A 109 14.37 32.15 -4.19
N LEU A 110 14.48 32.10 -5.52
CA LEU A 110 15.43 31.23 -6.21
C LEU A 110 16.87 31.67 -5.88
N THR A 111 17.64 30.86 -5.18
CA THR A 111 19.01 31.19 -4.73
C THR A 111 20.08 30.54 -5.56
N GLU A 112 19.84 29.33 -6.06
CA GLU A 112 20.79 28.61 -6.93
C GLU A 112 20.05 27.89 -8.06
N ARG A 113 20.72 27.80 -9.21
CA ARG A 113 20.23 27.14 -10.42
C ARG A 113 21.37 26.37 -11.07
N ASP A 114 21.32 25.04 -11.00
CA ASP A 114 22.21 24.14 -11.73
C ASP A 114 21.47 23.55 -12.93
N LEU A 115 21.85 24.02 -14.12
CA LEU A 115 21.25 23.56 -15.37
C LEU A 115 21.83 22.22 -15.86
N ASN A 116 22.95 21.75 -15.30
CA ASN A 116 23.58 20.51 -15.76
C ASN A 116 22.88 19.27 -15.21
N ASP A 117 22.34 19.35 -14.00
CA ASP A 117 21.59 18.27 -13.36
C ASP A 117 20.17 18.66 -12.93
N GLY A 118 19.73 19.87 -13.28
CA GLY A 118 18.36 20.35 -13.10
C GLY A 118 18.02 20.77 -11.66
N ARG A 119 18.99 20.79 -10.74
CA ARG A 119 18.75 21.17 -9.34
C ARG A 119 18.58 22.67 -9.18
N HIS A 120 17.52 23.07 -8.48
CA HIS A 120 17.25 24.46 -8.16
C HIS A 120 17.02 24.58 -6.65
N ARG A 121 17.69 25.57 -6.03
CA ARG A 121 17.58 25.84 -4.60
C ARG A 121 16.78 27.11 -4.37
N PHE A 122 15.91 27.08 -3.39
CA PHE A 122 15.07 28.19 -3.00
C PHE A 122 15.24 28.47 -1.50
N SER A 123 15.26 29.75 -1.13
CA SER A 123 15.04 30.16 0.24
C SER A 123 13.55 30.05 0.59
N LEU A 124 13.25 29.92 1.87
CA LEU A 124 11.89 29.98 2.39
C LEU A 124 11.82 30.70 3.74
N PRO A 125 10.65 31.26 4.11
CA PRO A 125 10.45 31.81 5.43
C PRO A 125 10.72 30.75 6.53
N PRO A 126 11.42 31.10 7.63
CA PRO A 126 11.78 30.13 8.67
C PRO A 126 10.61 29.35 9.27
N GLU A 127 9.45 29.99 9.38
CA GLU A 127 8.22 29.35 9.85
C GLU A 127 7.80 28.16 8.97
N LEU A 128 8.15 28.18 7.68
CA LEU A 128 7.80 27.15 6.72
C LEU A 128 8.73 25.93 6.73
N ALA A 129 9.96 26.07 7.27
CA ALA A 129 10.98 25.03 7.21
C ALA A 129 10.51 23.68 7.78
N GLY A 130 9.77 23.71 8.89
CA GLY A 130 9.26 22.50 9.54
C GLY A 130 8.07 21.82 8.85
N TYR A 131 7.62 22.31 7.69
CA TYR A 131 6.62 21.62 6.86
C TYR A 131 7.24 20.93 5.64
N LEU A 132 8.54 21.15 5.37
CA LEU A 132 9.22 20.48 4.28
C LEU A 132 9.93 19.23 4.80
N ALA A 133 9.86 18.16 4.00
CA ALA A 133 10.62 16.94 4.20
C ALA A 133 11.33 16.59 2.90
N GLU A 134 12.53 16.01 3.01
CA GLU A 134 13.16 15.39 1.84
C GLU A 134 12.22 14.29 1.30
N LYS A 135 12.06 14.23 -0.03
CA LYS A 135 11.04 13.42 -0.73
C LYS A 135 9.58 13.81 -0.46
N GLY A 136 9.33 14.91 0.26
CA GLY A 136 8.01 15.52 0.39
C GLY A 136 7.62 16.38 -0.82
N SER A 137 6.38 16.85 -0.81
CA SER A 137 5.82 17.70 -1.88
C SER A 137 5.85 19.18 -1.50
N ILE A 138 6.05 20.04 -2.50
CA ILE A 138 5.90 21.49 -2.40
C ILE A 138 5.40 22.04 -3.73
N ALA A 139 4.53 23.07 -3.70
CA ALA A 139 4.17 23.82 -4.89
C ALA A 139 4.98 25.11 -4.99
N ILE A 140 5.62 25.36 -6.14
CA ILE A 140 6.36 26.59 -6.44
C ILE A 140 5.72 27.31 -7.62
N ASP A 141 5.19 28.52 -7.42
CA ASP A 141 4.34 29.21 -8.41
C ASP A 141 3.22 28.30 -8.96
N GLY A 142 2.68 27.44 -8.08
CA GLY A 142 1.67 26.45 -8.41
C GLY A 142 2.21 25.16 -9.04
N VAL A 143 3.50 25.04 -9.34
CA VAL A 143 4.08 23.80 -9.90
C VAL A 143 4.35 22.80 -8.77
N SER A 144 3.69 21.65 -8.81
CA SER A 144 3.90 20.54 -7.87
C SER A 144 5.26 19.88 -8.10
N LEU A 145 6.12 19.86 -7.07
CA LEU A 145 7.49 19.36 -7.14
C LEU A 145 7.85 18.52 -5.91
N THR A 146 8.79 17.60 -6.09
CA THR A 146 9.37 16.80 -5.02
C THR A 146 10.63 17.47 -4.47
N VAL A 147 10.69 17.66 -3.16
CA VAL A 147 11.86 18.20 -2.46
C VAL A 147 13.00 17.18 -2.49
N THR A 148 14.15 17.56 -3.04
CA THR A 148 15.34 16.71 -3.12
C THR A 148 16.28 16.88 -1.94
N ALA A 149 16.26 18.04 -1.29
CA ALA A 149 17.02 18.31 -0.06
C ALA A 149 16.41 19.50 0.70
N VAL A 150 16.68 19.55 2.00
CA VAL A 150 16.40 20.70 2.87
C VAL A 150 17.66 21.02 3.68
N GLY A 151 17.82 22.28 4.07
CA GLY A 151 18.96 22.67 4.90
C GLY A 151 18.85 24.07 5.48
N GLU A 152 19.88 24.44 6.22
CA GLU A 152 20.01 25.75 6.84
C GLU A 152 21.34 26.38 6.46
N ALA A 153 21.33 27.67 6.14
CA ALA A 153 22.51 28.47 5.81
C ALA A 153 22.48 29.78 6.62
N GLU A 154 23.57 30.56 6.56
CA GLU A 154 23.63 31.87 7.25
C GLU A 154 22.50 32.82 6.82
N ALA A 155 22.02 32.69 5.58
CA ALA A 155 20.93 33.49 5.03
C ALA A 155 19.52 32.98 5.41
N GLY A 156 19.41 31.89 6.17
CA GLY A 156 18.16 31.24 6.55
C GLY A 156 18.00 29.83 5.96
N PRO A 157 16.83 29.20 6.16
CA PRO A 157 16.58 27.88 5.64
C PRO A 157 16.41 27.89 4.12
N TRP A 158 16.68 26.74 3.51
CA TRP A 158 16.55 26.52 2.08
C TRP A 158 16.03 25.12 1.78
N PHE A 159 15.49 24.94 0.59
CA PHE A 159 15.14 23.64 0.04
C PHE A 159 15.54 23.55 -1.42
N GLU A 160 15.64 22.32 -1.93
CA GLU A 160 16.06 22.03 -3.29
C GLU A 160 15.02 21.14 -3.98
N VAL A 161 14.87 21.33 -5.27
CA VAL A 161 14.00 20.53 -6.15
C VAL A 161 14.73 20.23 -7.47
N GLY A 162 14.35 19.13 -8.11
CA GLY A 162 14.75 18.83 -9.48
C GLY A 162 13.72 19.37 -10.48
N LEU A 163 14.18 20.15 -11.47
CA LEU A 163 13.36 20.62 -12.58
C LEU A 163 13.81 19.97 -13.88
N ILE A 164 12.93 19.17 -14.47
CA ILE A 164 13.18 18.54 -15.78
C ILE A 164 13.01 19.58 -16.91
N PRO A 165 13.62 19.37 -18.09
CA PRO A 165 13.53 20.30 -19.21
C PRO A 165 12.10 20.67 -19.61
N THR A 166 11.16 19.71 -19.59
CA THR A 166 9.76 19.98 -19.92
C THR A 166 9.11 20.93 -18.92
N THR A 167 9.32 20.74 -17.61
CA THR A 167 8.80 21.65 -16.59
C THR A 167 9.36 23.07 -16.76
N LEU A 168 10.64 23.18 -17.10
CA LEU A 168 11.26 24.48 -17.38
C LEU A 168 10.67 25.15 -18.63
N ALA A 169 10.38 24.38 -19.69
CA ALA A 169 9.83 24.92 -20.94
C ALA A 169 8.35 25.33 -20.83
N GLU A 170 7.54 24.53 -20.13
CA GLU A 170 6.09 24.67 -20.10
C GLU A 170 5.58 25.56 -18.95
N THR A 171 6.44 25.92 -17.99
CA THR A 171 6.09 26.77 -16.84
C THR A 171 6.91 28.05 -16.77
N THR A 172 6.50 29.00 -15.93
CA THR A 172 7.25 30.23 -15.68
C THR A 172 8.58 29.99 -14.94
N LEU A 173 8.83 28.81 -14.37
CA LEU A 173 10.07 28.52 -13.64
C LEU A 173 11.31 28.56 -14.54
N GLY A 174 11.17 28.25 -15.83
CA GLY A 174 12.28 28.36 -16.80
C GLY A 174 12.80 29.79 -16.98
N ASP A 175 11.89 30.78 -16.85
CA ASP A 175 12.16 32.20 -17.06
C ASP A 175 12.75 32.88 -15.81
N LYS A 176 12.73 32.22 -14.64
CA LYS A 176 13.19 32.79 -13.37
C LYS A 176 14.72 32.89 -13.33
N ALA A 177 15.21 34.08 -13.01
CA ALA A 177 16.62 34.31 -12.69
C ALA A 177 16.88 34.09 -11.19
N ILE A 178 18.13 33.82 -10.82
CA ILE A 178 18.55 33.84 -9.41
C ILE A 178 18.17 35.20 -8.80
N GLY A 179 17.56 35.19 -7.62
CA GLY A 179 16.97 36.34 -6.95
C GLY A 179 15.48 36.55 -7.24
N SER A 180 14.86 35.78 -8.13
CA SER A 180 13.42 35.89 -8.41
C SER A 180 12.59 35.31 -7.28
N ASN A 181 11.52 36.02 -6.92
CA ASN A 181 10.55 35.54 -5.95
C ASN A 181 9.56 34.54 -6.57
N VAL A 182 9.08 33.62 -5.73
CA VAL A 182 8.13 32.57 -6.07
C VAL A 182 7.14 32.37 -4.93
N ASN A 183 5.90 32.04 -5.27
CA ASN A 183 4.89 31.61 -4.30
C ASN A 183 5.20 30.18 -3.84
N LEU A 184 5.19 29.95 -2.54
CA LEU A 184 5.35 28.63 -1.94
C LEU A 184 4.05 28.18 -1.28
N GLU A 185 3.63 26.96 -1.59
CA GLU A 185 2.58 26.26 -0.84
C GLU A 185 3.13 24.91 -0.37
N VAL A 186 3.14 24.70 0.94
CA VAL A 186 3.62 23.45 1.56
C VAL A 186 2.50 22.42 1.60
N ASP A 187 2.87 21.14 1.72
CA ASP A 187 1.92 20.03 1.71
C ASP A 187 0.81 20.21 2.78
N VAL A 188 -0.45 20.09 2.35
CA VAL A 188 -1.63 20.25 3.20
C VAL A 188 -1.63 19.26 4.38
N LEU A 189 -1.13 18.04 4.18
CA LEU A 189 -0.99 17.04 5.24
C LEU A 189 0.04 17.49 6.27
N ALA A 190 1.17 18.05 5.83
CA ALA A 190 2.19 18.58 6.72
C ALA A 190 1.63 19.71 7.61
N LYS A 191 0.77 20.58 7.06
CA LYS A 191 0.09 21.64 7.84
C LYS A 191 -0.75 21.07 8.97
N TYR A 192 -1.61 20.09 8.67
CA TYR A 192 -2.51 19.49 9.67
C TYR A 192 -1.75 18.64 10.69
N VAL A 193 -0.75 17.85 10.25
CA VAL A 193 0.09 17.07 11.15
C VAL A 193 0.83 17.99 12.13
N ARG A 194 1.49 19.04 11.64
CA ARG A 194 2.20 19.98 12.52
C ARG A 194 1.21 20.70 13.46
N ARG A 195 0.03 21.08 12.98
CA ARG A 195 -1.02 21.66 13.84
C ARG A 195 -1.43 20.70 14.96
N MET A 196 -1.68 19.43 14.65
CA MET A 196 -2.03 18.42 15.65
C MET A 196 -0.92 18.21 16.68
N LEU A 197 0.34 18.14 16.23
CA LEU A 197 1.50 18.03 17.11
C LEU A 197 1.63 19.24 18.05
N THR A 198 1.38 20.46 17.54
CA THR A 198 1.42 21.67 18.40
C THR A 198 0.28 21.74 19.42
N LEU A 199 -0.88 21.13 19.14
CA LEU A 199 -2.02 21.12 20.07
C LEU A 199 -1.78 20.17 21.24
N ASN A 200 -1.08 19.06 21.00
CA ASN A 200 -0.79 18.02 21.99
C ASN A 200 0.52 18.25 22.78
N ALA A 201 1.30 19.27 22.41
CA ALA A 201 2.55 19.62 23.08
C ALA A 201 2.31 20.46 24.35
N GLU A 202 3.04 20.15 25.42
CA GLU A 202 3.08 20.94 26.66
C GLU A 202 3.59 22.37 26.37
N PRO A 203 3.21 23.40 27.16
CA PRO A 203 3.60 24.79 26.90
C PRO A 203 5.11 25.02 26.73
N SER A 204 5.95 24.20 27.37
CA SER A 204 7.41 24.23 27.24
C SER A 204 7.92 23.64 25.91
N GLU A 205 7.26 22.60 25.39
CA GLU A 205 7.62 21.92 24.12
C GLU A 205 7.18 22.73 22.89
N ARG A 206 6.14 23.55 23.05
CA ARG A 206 5.69 24.47 22.00
C ARG A 206 6.78 25.45 21.56
N LEU A 207 7.79 25.76 22.38
CA LEU A 207 8.91 26.61 21.97
C LEU A 207 9.94 25.86 21.08
N GLU A 208 10.10 24.55 21.24
CA GLU A 208 11.08 23.75 20.49
C GLU A 208 10.57 23.36 19.09
N LEU A 209 9.26 23.21 18.91
CA LEU A 209 8.61 22.93 17.61
C LEU A 209 8.73 24.07 16.57
N PHE A 210 9.26 25.23 16.98
CA PHE A 210 9.55 26.38 16.12
C PHE A 210 11.05 26.74 16.05
N ALA A 211 11.93 25.97 16.69
CA ALA A 211 13.37 26.19 16.58
C ALA A 211 13.92 25.46 15.34
N PRO A 212 14.78 26.09 14.52
CA PRO A 212 15.46 25.37 13.45
C PRO A 212 16.42 24.32 14.04
N PRO A 213 16.65 23.19 13.34
CA PRO A 213 17.48 22.10 13.84
C PRO A 213 18.93 22.56 14.00
N ARG A 214 19.42 22.59 15.24
CA ARG A 214 20.85 22.85 15.51
C ARG A 214 21.72 21.78 14.85
N ALA A 215 22.59 22.21 13.94
CA ALA A 215 23.64 21.38 13.36
C ALA A 215 24.58 20.86 14.47
N ILE A 216 24.51 19.56 14.75
CA ILE A 216 25.54 18.87 15.53
C ILE A 216 26.69 18.56 14.57
N ALA A 217 27.79 19.27 14.73
CA ALA A 217 29.04 18.97 14.04
C ALA A 217 29.60 17.63 14.54
N LEU A 218 29.59 16.62 13.67
CA LEU A 218 30.36 15.39 13.86
C LEU A 218 31.52 15.39 12.86
N GLY A 219 32.72 15.37 13.42
CA GLY A 219 33.99 15.38 12.70
C GLY A 219 34.12 14.21 11.73
N SER A 220 34.94 14.46 10.71
CA SER A 220 35.23 13.57 9.59
C SER A 220 35.53 12.13 10.01
N VAL A 221 34.75 11.19 9.49
CA VAL A 221 35.20 9.82 9.26
C VAL A 221 34.81 9.45 7.84
N ASN A 222 35.81 9.38 6.96
CA ASN A 222 35.67 8.79 5.65
C ASN A 222 35.24 7.33 5.82
N ASN A 223 34.00 7.01 5.48
CA ASN A 223 33.59 5.67 5.14
C ASN A 223 32.58 5.77 3.99
N VAL A 224 32.91 5.07 2.91
CA VAL A 224 32.01 4.82 1.79
C VAL A 224 30.72 4.21 2.35
N ARG A 225 29.65 5.00 2.43
CA ARG A 225 28.32 4.48 2.75
C ARG A 225 27.79 3.81 1.49
N GLN A 226 27.97 2.49 1.39
CA GLN A 226 26.97 1.68 0.71
C GLN A 226 25.66 1.90 1.44
N THR A 227 24.67 2.43 0.74
CA THR A 227 23.29 2.55 1.21
C THR A 227 22.73 1.15 1.39
N VAL A 228 22.57 0.71 2.62
CA VAL A 228 21.72 -0.44 2.96
C VAL A 228 20.27 0.08 2.92
N PRO A 229 19.41 -0.42 2.03
CA PRO A 229 17.99 -0.06 2.03
C PRO A 229 17.38 -0.45 3.38
N GLN A 230 16.60 0.45 3.99
CA GLN A 230 15.76 0.05 5.11
C GLN A 230 14.57 -0.76 4.60
N PRO A 231 14.19 -1.86 5.26
CA PRO A 231 13.03 -2.65 4.86
C PRO A 231 11.77 -1.82 5.00
N GLN A 232 10.98 -1.81 3.93
CA GLN A 232 9.61 -1.32 3.93
C GLN A 232 8.75 -2.32 4.70
N THR A 233 7.80 -1.84 5.48
CA THR A 233 6.75 -2.70 6.07
C THR A 233 6.02 -3.37 4.90
N PRO A 234 5.92 -4.72 4.84
CA PRO A 234 5.26 -5.38 3.72
C PRO A 234 3.78 -4.99 3.67
N ALA A 235 3.29 -4.77 2.45
CA ALA A 235 1.85 -4.75 2.19
C ALA A 235 1.27 -6.12 2.58
N PRO A 236 0.01 -6.18 3.06
CA PRO A 236 -0.63 -7.46 3.32
C PRO A 236 -0.61 -8.34 2.05
N LEU A 237 -0.36 -9.64 2.21
CA LEU A 237 -0.23 -10.58 1.08
C LEU A 237 -1.49 -10.58 0.20
N LEU A 238 -2.67 -10.47 0.83
CA LEU A 238 -3.94 -10.23 0.17
C LEU A 238 -4.50 -8.89 0.64
N ASP A 239 -5.10 -8.15 -0.28
CA ASP A 239 -5.79 -6.90 -0.03
C ASP A 239 -7.20 -7.15 0.55
N PRO A 240 -7.79 -6.20 1.29
CA PRO A 240 -9.20 -6.28 1.67
C PRO A 240 -10.12 -6.32 0.44
N VAL A 241 -11.21 -7.10 0.52
CA VAL A 241 -12.20 -7.22 -0.57
C VAL A 241 -12.75 -5.86 -0.98
N GLU A 242 -12.91 -4.92 -0.04
CA GLU A 242 -13.36 -3.56 -0.30
C GLU A 242 -12.43 -2.79 -1.25
N VAL A 243 -11.12 -3.04 -1.20
CA VAL A 243 -10.15 -2.43 -2.12
C VAL A 243 -10.39 -2.93 -3.54
N ALA A 244 -10.60 -4.24 -3.69
CA ALA A 244 -10.94 -4.83 -4.98
C ALA A 244 -12.27 -4.29 -5.53
N LEU A 245 -13.31 -4.18 -4.69
CA LEU A 245 -14.60 -3.62 -5.09
C LEU A 245 -14.48 -2.15 -5.54
N ASN A 246 -13.66 -1.34 -4.87
CA ASN A 246 -13.42 0.05 -5.27
C ASN A 246 -12.71 0.14 -6.64
N GLN A 247 -11.72 -0.73 -6.90
CA GLN A 247 -11.06 -0.78 -8.20
C GLN A 247 -12.04 -1.20 -9.30
N LEU A 248 -12.82 -2.26 -9.05
CA LEU A 248 -13.82 -2.76 -9.99
C LEU A 248 -14.90 -1.74 -10.30
N ALA A 249 -15.40 -1.01 -9.29
CA ALA A 249 -16.39 0.05 -9.47
C ALA A 249 -15.87 1.21 -10.33
N ALA A 250 -14.56 1.42 -10.36
CA ALA A 250 -13.88 2.36 -11.26
C ALA A 250 -13.57 1.75 -12.64
N GLY A 251 -13.98 0.51 -12.91
CA GLY A 251 -13.70 -0.23 -14.15
C GLY A 251 -12.27 -0.77 -14.24
N ARG A 252 -11.50 -0.76 -13.14
CA ARG A 252 -10.13 -1.30 -13.10
C ARG A 252 -10.15 -2.82 -12.82
N PRO A 253 -9.16 -3.58 -13.30
CA PRO A 253 -9.05 -5.00 -13.01
C PRO A 253 -8.52 -5.26 -11.61
N VAL A 254 -8.73 -6.49 -11.12
CA VAL A 254 -8.18 -7.03 -9.87
C VAL A 254 -7.64 -8.44 -10.13
N VAL A 255 -6.78 -8.93 -9.25
CA VAL A 255 -6.30 -10.32 -9.28
C VAL A 255 -7.06 -11.13 -8.23
N VAL A 256 -7.56 -12.30 -8.62
CA VAL A 256 -8.25 -13.22 -7.70
C VAL A 256 -7.58 -14.58 -7.75
N VAL A 257 -7.16 -15.07 -6.58
CA VAL A 257 -6.56 -16.39 -6.42
C VAL A 257 -7.56 -17.39 -5.82
N ASP A 258 -7.54 -18.62 -6.31
CA ASP A 258 -8.29 -19.74 -5.72
C ASP A 258 -7.41 -20.59 -4.77
N ASP A 259 -8.01 -21.64 -4.22
CA ASP A 259 -7.35 -22.54 -3.26
C ASP A 259 -6.20 -23.32 -3.91
N ALA A 260 -5.13 -23.58 -3.13
CA ALA A 260 -3.95 -24.31 -3.62
C ALA A 260 -4.26 -25.75 -4.06
N ASP A 261 -5.33 -26.35 -3.52
CA ASP A 261 -5.79 -27.71 -3.86
C ASP A 261 -6.77 -27.72 -5.06
N ARG A 262 -7.17 -26.54 -5.57
CA ARG A 262 -8.06 -26.40 -6.73
C ARG A 262 -7.24 -26.17 -8.00
N GLU A 263 -7.05 -24.95 -8.44
CA GLU A 263 -6.19 -24.63 -9.59
C GLU A 263 -4.87 -23.99 -9.14
N ASN A 264 -4.85 -23.38 -7.94
CA ASN A 264 -3.72 -22.63 -7.37
C ASN A 264 -3.29 -21.47 -8.28
N GLU A 265 -4.24 -20.92 -9.03
CA GLU A 265 -4.01 -19.97 -10.13
C GLU A 265 -4.66 -18.62 -9.82
N GLY A 266 -4.09 -17.57 -10.39
CA GLY A 266 -4.61 -16.21 -10.28
C GLY A 266 -5.22 -15.75 -11.59
N ASP A 267 -6.46 -15.27 -11.53
CA ASP A 267 -7.12 -14.67 -12.68
C ASP A 267 -7.11 -13.15 -12.57
N LEU A 268 -6.90 -12.50 -13.70
CA LEU A 268 -7.22 -11.09 -13.85
C LEU A 268 -8.73 -10.95 -14.09
N ILE A 269 -9.42 -10.25 -13.19
CA ILE A 269 -10.88 -10.08 -13.22
C ILE A 269 -11.26 -8.61 -13.42
N PHE A 270 -12.18 -8.30 -14.33
CA PHE A 270 -12.80 -6.97 -14.47
C PHE A 270 -14.21 -7.01 -15.05
N PRO A 271 -15.05 -5.96 -14.88
CA PRO A 271 -16.39 -5.94 -15.44
C PRO A 271 -16.36 -5.88 -16.97
N ALA A 272 -17.10 -6.75 -17.65
CA ALA A 272 -17.13 -6.78 -19.12
C ALA A 272 -17.69 -5.47 -19.72
N SER A 273 -18.56 -4.77 -18.99
CA SER A 273 -19.04 -3.44 -19.36
C SER A 273 -17.96 -2.36 -19.38
N ALA A 274 -16.88 -2.55 -18.61
CA ALA A 274 -15.76 -1.61 -18.49
C ALA A 274 -14.58 -1.96 -19.41
N ALA A 275 -14.69 -3.03 -20.21
CA ALA A 275 -13.62 -3.45 -21.12
C ALA A 275 -13.24 -2.30 -22.07
N THR A 276 -11.97 -1.91 -22.10
CA THR A 276 -11.38 -1.05 -23.14
C THR A 276 -10.42 -1.85 -24.01
N GLU A 277 -9.98 -1.27 -25.14
CA GLU A 277 -8.95 -1.90 -25.97
C GLU A 277 -7.65 -2.09 -25.19
N GLU A 278 -7.23 -1.07 -24.43
CA GLU A 278 -6.00 -1.09 -23.65
C GLU A 278 -6.08 -2.11 -22.52
N LEU A 279 -7.21 -2.17 -21.80
CA LEU A 279 -7.41 -3.13 -20.74
C LEU A 279 -7.42 -4.57 -21.28
N MET A 280 -8.14 -4.82 -22.39
CA MET A 280 -8.14 -6.13 -23.02
C MET A 280 -6.75 -6.50 -23.56
N GLY A 281 -6.01 -5.53 -24.11
CA GLY A 281 -4.63 -5.72 -24.56
C GLY A 281 -3.69 -6.08 -23.39
N PHE A 282 -3.85 -5.42 -22.25
CA PHE A 282 -3.14 -5.73 -21.01
C PHE A 282 -3.47 -7.16 -20.53
N THR A 283 -4.75 -7.52 -20.48
CA THR A 283 -5.18 -8.88 -20.12
C THR A 283 -4.51 -9.92 -21.02
N VAL A 284 -4.54 -9.73 -22.33
CA VAL A 284 -3.95 -10.67 -23.30
C VAL A 284 -2.43 -10.75 -23.16
N ARG A 285 -1.75 -9.65 -22.83
CA ARG A 285 -0.29 -9.62 -22.69
C ARG A 285 0.23 -10.43 -21.50
N HIS A 286 -0.57 -10.54 -20.43
CA HIS A 286 -0.16 -11.11 -19.15
C HIS A 286 -0.89 -12.40 -18.76
N SER A 287 -1.81 -12.89 -19.61
CA SER A 287 -2.57 -14.12 -19.37
C SER A 287 -2.31 -15.19 -20.42
N SER A 288 -2.95 -16.34 -20.24
CA SER A 288 -3.05 -17.43 -21.23
C SER A 288 -3.56 -16.97 -22.60
N GLY A 289 -4.26 -15.81 -22.65
CA GLY A 289 -4.92 -15.28 -23.83
C GLY A 289 -6.29 -15.90 -24.10
N VAL A 290 -6.71 -16.89 -23.29
CA VAL A 290 -8.06 -17.48 -23.31
C VAL A 290 -9.00 -16.58 -22.51
N ILE A 291 -9.67 -15.65 -23.21
CA ILE A 291 -10.52 -14.67 -22.54
C ILE A 291 -11.90 -15.25 -22.31
N CYS A 292 -12.20 -15.49 -21.03
CA CYS A 292 -13.48 -16.01 -20.60
C CYS A 292 -14.41 -14.89 -20.13
N VAL A 293 -15.72 -15.07 -20.29
CA VAL A 293 -16.74 -14.07 -19.96
C VAL A 293 -17.78 -14.66 -19.00
N PRO A 294 -17.52 -14.74 -17.69
CA PRO A 294 -18.48 -15.23 -16.72
C PRO A 294 -19.76 -14.40 -16.69
N MET A 295 -20.91 -15.07 -16.66
CA MET A 295 -22.22 -14.43 -16.60
C MET A 295 -23.25 -15.32 -15.91
N THR A 296 -24.39 -14.73 -15.55
CA THR A 296 -25.52 -15.50 -15.02
C THR A 296 -26.13 -16.43 -16.08
N ALA A 297 -26.72 -17.54 -15.63
CA ALA A 297 -27.50 -18.43 -16.48
C ALA A 297 -28.70 -17.71 -17.15
N GLU A 298 -29.26 -16.67 -16.52
CA GLU A 298 -30.29 -15.83 -17.13
C GLU A 298 -29.73 -15.06 -18.33
N ARG A 299 -28.58 -14.42 -18.18
CA ARG A 299 -27.95 -13.67 -19.26
C ARG A 299 -27.56 -14.57 -20.44
N ALA A 300 -26.96 -15.73 -20.16
CA ALA A 300 -26.62 -16.70 -21.19
C ALA A 300 -27.85 -17.23 -21.95
N ARG A 301 -28.96 -17.51 -21.23
CA ARG A 301 -30.23 -17.91 -21.87
C ARG A 301 -30.84 -16.81 -22.73
N HIS A 302 -30.87 -15.58 -22.23
CA HIS A 302 -31.37 -14.44 -22.98
C HIS A 302 -30.60 -14.26 -24.29
N LEU A 303 -29.26 -14.36 -24.23
CA LEU A 303 -28.40 -14.25 -25.39
C LEU A 303 -28.39 -15.50 -26.28
N GLN A 304 -29.04 -16.60 -25.91
CA GLN A 304 -28.98 -17.90 -26.61
C GLN A 304 -27.54 -18.45 -26.73
N LEU A 305 -26.83 -18.53 -25.60
CA LEU A 305 -25.51 -19.13 -25.46
C LEU A 305 -25.64 -20.49 -24.76
N PRO A 306 -25.97 -21.58 -25.48
CA PRO A 306 -26.04 -22.92 -24.90
C PRO A 306 -24.64 -23.44 -24.52
N PRO A 307 -24.56 -24.46 -23.64
CA PRO A 307 -23.31 -25.15 -23.34
C PRO A 307 -22.57 -25.60 -24.60
N MET A 308 -21.24 -25.52 -24.58
CA MET A 308 -20.39 -25.88 -25.73
C MET A 308 -20.49 -27.37 -26.07
N VAL A 309 -20.65 -28.21 -25.05
CA VAL A 309 -20.74 -29.67 -25.15
C VAL A 309 -21.94 -30.19 -24.36
N THR A 310 -22.47 -31.34 -24.77
CA THR A 310 -23.60 -31.98 -24.08
C THR A 310 -23.18 -32.81 -22.87
N ASP A 311 -21.96 -33.35 -22.88
CA ASP A 311 -21.36 -34.11 -21.78
C ASP A 311 -20.06 -33.39 -21.37
N ASN A 312 -20.09 -32.69 -20.23
CA ASN A 312 -18.93 -31.92 -19.77
C ASN A 312 -17.95 -32.86 -19.05
N GLN A 313 -16.82 -33.12 -19.71
CA GLN A 313 -15.75 -33.99 -19.20
C GLN A 313 -14.58 -33.21 -18.61
N ASP A 314 -14.68 -31.88 -18.50
CA ASP A 314 -13.69 -31.07 -17.79
C ASP A 314 -13.60 -31.51 -16.32
N PRO A 315 -12.40 -31.86 -15.80
CA PRO A 315 -12.21 -32.24 -14.40
C PRO A 315 -12.74 -31.22 -13.39
N LYS A 316 -12.80 -29.93 -13.76
CA LYS A 316 -13.27 -28.82 -12.91
C LYS A 316 -14.73 -28.43 -13.18
N GLY A 317 -15.38 -29.11 -14.15
CA GLY A 317 -16.78 -28.88 -14.52
C GLY A 317 -17.05 -27.47 -15.06
N THR A 318 -16.05 -26.81 -15.65
CA THR A 318 -16.13 -25.43 -16.14
C THR A 318 -17.22 -25.29 -17.19
N ALA A 319 -18.18 -24.41 -16.92
CA ALA A 319 -19.43 -24.33 -17.66
C ALA A 319 -19.31 -23.44 -18.92
N TYR A 320 -18.47 -23.86 -19.87
CA TYR A 320 -18.34 -23.18 -21.16
C TYR A 320 -19.61 -23.22 -21.99
N THR A 321 -19.97 -22.08 -22.55
CA THR A 321 -20.93 -21.96 -23.64
C THR A 321 -20.20 -21.94 -24.98
N ILE A 322 -20.94 -22.03 -26.08
CA ILE A 322 -20.37 -21.79 -27.42
C ILE A 322 -19.72 -20.40 -27.49
N SER A 323 -18.56 -20.30 -28.15
CA SER A 323 -17.86 -19.03 -28.31
C SER A 323 -18.64 -18.06 -29.22
N CYS A 324 -18.43 -16.77 -29.03
CA CYS A 324 -19.10 -15.74 -29.82
C CYS A 324 -18.26 -14.48 -30.00
N ASP A 325 -18.62 -13.71 -31.03
CA ASP A 325 -18.19 -12.33 -31.26
C ASP A 325 -19.42 -11.43 -31.40
N ALA A 326 -19.28 -10.13 -31.17
CA ALA A 326 -20.33 -9.18 -31.49
C ALA A 326 -20.43 -8.98 -33.01
N ALA A 327 -21.66 -8.96 -33.54
CA ALA A 327 -21.92 -8.70 -34.96
C ALA A 327 -21.47 -7.30 -35.43
N ALA A 328 -21.25 -6.38 -34.49
CA ALA A 328 -20.68 -5.06 -34.75
C ALA A 328 -19.17 -5.10 -35.07
N VAL A 329 -18.48 -6.21 -34.79
CA VAL A 329 -17.10 -6.41 -35.20
C VAL A 329 -17.03 -6.54 -36.71
N THR A 330 -16.28 -5.65 -37.36
CA THR A 330 -16.16 -5.58 -38.82
C THR A 330 -14.90 -6.25 -39.38
N SER A 331 -14.04 -6.73 -38.50
CA SER A 331 -12.74 -7.34 -38.77
C SER A 331 -12.79 -8.86 -38.49
N THR A 332 -11.81 -9.40 -37.75
CA THR A 332 -11.67 -10.83 -37.46
C THR A 332 -12.13 -11.24 -36.06
N GLY A 333 -12.35 -10.32 -35.12
CA GLY A 333 -12.80 -10.67 -33.75
C GLY A 333 -11.69 -10.88 -32.72
N ILE A 334 -10.48 -11.25 -33.14
CA ILE A 334 -9.39 -11.62 -32.22
C ILE A 334 -8.62 -10.44 -31.59
N SER A 335 -8.70 -9.24 -32.17
CA SER A 335 -7.93 -8.08 -31.65
C SER A 335 -8.43 -7.66 -30.25
N ALA A 336 -7.60 -6.94 -29.50
CA ALA A 336 -8.01 -6.42 -28.20
C ALA A 336 -9.24 -5.49 -28.32
N ALA A 337 -9.27 -4.65 -29.36
CA ALA A 337 -10.40 -3.78 -29.67
C ALA A 337 -11.69 -4.57 -29.93
N ASP A 338 -11.63 -5.61 -30.77
CA ASP A 338 -12.80 -6.40 -31.14
C ASP A 338 -13.33 -7.24 -29.97
N ARG A 339 -12.42 -7.81 -29.17
CA ARG A 339 -12.76 -8.54 -27.94
C ARG A 339 -13.39 -7.62 -26.90
N ALA A 340 -12.93 -6.38 -26.78
CA ALA A 340 -13.55 -5.39 -25.90
C ALA A 340 -14.95 -4.97 -26.39
N ILE A 341 -15.19 -4.85 -27.70
CA ILE A 341 -16.53 -4.62 -28.26
C ILE A 341 -17.46 -5.78 -27.91
N THR A 342 -16.99 -7.02 -28.08
CA THR A 342 -17.76 -8.22 -27.74
C THR A 342 -18.07 -8.30 -26.25
N ALA A 343 -17.09 -8.04 -25.37
CA ALA A 343 -17.28 -8.00 -23.92
C ALA A 343 -18.39 -7.02 -23.51
N ARG A 344 -18.36 -5.79 -24.03
CA ARG A 344 -19.39 -4.78 -23.73
C ARG A 344 -20.76 -5.19 -24.28
N ALA A 345 -20.83 -5.78 -25.46
CA ALA A 345 -22.10 -6.31 -25.99
C ALA A 345 -22.67 -7.43 -25.10
N LEU A 346 -21.83 -8.33 -24.60
CA LEU A 346 -22.26 -9.38 -23.68
C LEU A 346 -22.77 -8.82 -22.34
N ALA A 347 -22.24 -7.69 -21.87
CA ALA A 347 -22.67 -7.02 -20.64
C ALA A 347 -23.91 -6.12 -20.80
N ASP A 348 -24.15 -5.55 -21.99
CA ASP A 348 -25.25 -4.59 -22.22
C ASP A 348 -26.63 -5.28 -22.12
N PRO A 349 -27.51 -4.90 -21.17
CA PRO A 349 -28.81 -5.53 -20.98
C PRO A 349 -29.73 -5.45 -22.21
N ASN A 350 -29.46 -4.57 -23.18
CA ASN A 350 -30.26 -4.43 -24.40
C ASN A 350 -29.75 -5.28 -25.58
N THR A 351 -28.63 -5.97 -25.44
CA THR A 351 -28.10 -6.83 -26.50
C THR A 351 -28.98 -8.06 -26.67
N GLU A 352 -29.51 -8.23 -27.88
CA GLU A 352 -30.30 -9.38 -28.29
C GLU A 352 -29.45 -10.46 -28.98
N PRO A 353 -29.90 -11.73 -29.07
CA PRO A 353 -29.13 -12.84 -29.66
C PRO A 353 -28.59 -12.57 -31.07
N ALA A 354 -29.33 -11.81 -31.88
CA ALA A 354 -28.97 -11.47 -33.26
C ALA A 354 -27.78 -10.51 -33.36
N ALA A 355 -27.41 -9.83 -32.27
CA ALA A 355 -26.24 -8.98 -32.20
C ALA A 355 -24.94 -9.77 -31.94
N LEU A 356 -25.00 -11.10 -31.87
CA LEU A 356 -23.86 -11.98 -31.64
C LEU A 356 -23.72 -13.01 -32.78
N THR A 357 -22.50 -13.21 -33.26
CA THR A 357 -22.13 -14.28 -34.19
C THR A 357 -21.49 -15.45 -33.45
N ARG A 358 -21.70 -16.68 -33.94
CA ARG A 358 -21.14 -17.92 -33.38
C ARG A 358 -20.55 -18.78 -34.52
N PRO A 359 -19.34 -19.34 -34.39
CA PRO A 359 -18.40 -19.17 -33.28
C PRO A 359 -17.80 -17.74 -33.24
N GLY A 360 -16.97 -17.48 -32.23
CA GLY A 360 -16.13 -16.28 -32.13
C GLY A 360 -14.93 -16.49 -31.20
N HIS A 361 -14.39 -15.41 -30.66
CA HIS A 361 -13.10 -15.40 -29.94
C HIS A 361 -13.22 -15.08 -28.45
N MET A 362 -14.44 -14.87 -27.94
CA MET A 362 -14.73 -14.77 -26.52
C MET A 362 -15.44 -16.04 -26.04
N PHE A 363 -15.11 -16.51 -24.84
CA PHE A 363 -15.62 -17.78 -24.29
C PHE A 363 -16.53 -17.53 -23.08
N PRO A 364 -17.86 -17.42 -23.26
CA PRO A 364 -18.74 -17.16 -22.13
C PRO A 364 -18.86 -18.37 -21.21
N LEU A 365 -18.84 -18.09 -19.90
CA LEU A 365 -18.95 -19.08 -18.82
C LEU A 365 -20.22 -18.82 -18.01
N ILE A 366 -20.93 -19.87 -17.60
CA ILE A 366 -22.11 -19.74 -16.75
C ILE A 366 -21.73 -19.94 -15.29
N ALA A 367 -21.93 -18.92 -14.47
CA ALA A 367 -21.74 -19.01 -13.02
C ALA A 367 -22.90 -19.73 -12.32
N ASP A 368 -22.59 -20.38 -11.21
CA ASP A 368 -23.59 -20.87 -10.26
C ASP A 368 -24.52 -19.73 -9.80
N PRO A 369 -25.85 -19.93 -9.71
CA PRO A 369 -26.78 -18.89 -9.30
C PRO A 369 -26.55 -18.36 -7.87
N ALA A 370 -25.90 -19.13 -6.99
CA ALA A 370 -25.50 -18.68 -5.67
C ALA A 370 -24.15 -17.95 -5.66
N GLY A 371 -23.44 -17.87 -6.79
CA GLY A 371 -22.09 -17.32 -6.89
C GLY A 371 -21.09 -18.17 -6.11
N VAL A 372 -20.10 -17.53 -5.46
CA VAL A 372 -19.06 -18.24 -4.70
C VAL A 372 -19.60 -19.01 -3.50
N LEU A 373 -20.85 -18.78 -3.10
CA LEU A 373 -21.51 -19.57 -2.06
C LEU A 373 -22.06 -20.92 -2.58
N GLY A 374 -22.15 -21.09 -3.91
CA GLY A 374 -22.54 -22.35 -4.55
C GLY A 374 -21.36 -23.11 -5.13
N ARG A 375 -20.37 -22.39 -5.69
CA ARG A 375 -19.14 -22.97 -6.25
C ARG A 375 -17.97 -22.02 -6.09
N ASP A 376 -16.88 -22.51 -5.50
CA ASP A 376 -15.68 -21.75 -5.16
C ASP A 376 -14.75 -21.61 -6.39
N GLY A 377 -15.23 -20.97 -7.48
CA GLY A 377 -14.48 -20.80 -8.73
C GLY A 377 -14.36 -19.35 -9.19
N HIS A 378 -13.36 -19.04 -10.02
CA HIS A 378 -13.17 -17.69 -10.59
C HIS A 378 -14.34 -17.22 -11.44
N THR A 379 -15.06 -18.17 -12.07
CA THR A 379 -16.32 -17.88 -12.80
C THR A 379 -17.34 -17.23 -11.88
N GLU A 380 -17.59 -17.83 -10.72
CA GLU A 380 -18.52 -17.33 -9.72
C GLU A 380 -18.02 -16.03 -9.08
N ALA A 381 -16.73 -15.97 -8.75
CA ALA A 381 -16.10 -14.79 -8.18
C ALA A 381 -16.27 -13.56 -9.07
N ALA A 382 -16.06 -13.70 -10.38
CA ALA A 382 -16.21 -12.61 -11.34
C ALA A 382 -17.63 -12.03 -11.36
N VAL A 383 -18.65 -12.89 -11.34
CA VAL A 383 -20.05 -12.46 -11.35
C VAL A 383 -20.43 -11.77 -10.03
N ASP A 384 -20.00 -12.31 -8.90
CA ASP A 384 -20.24 -11.72 -7.58
C ASP A 384 -19.55 -10.37 -7.41
N LEU A 385 -18.28 -10.28 -7.83
CA LEU A 385 -17.51 -9.05 -7.79
C LEU A 385 -18.14 -7.96 -8.65
N CYS A 386 -18.61 -8.30 -9.86
CA CYS A 386 -19.35 -7.35 -10.70
C CYS A 386 -20.63 -6.87 -10.01
N ARG A 387 -21.40 -7.80 -9.40
CA ARG A 387 -22.63 -7.47 -8.66
C ARG A 387 -22.34 -6.51 -7.50
N LEU A 388 -21.36 -6.83 -6.67
CA LEU A 388 -20.99 -6.06 -5.49
C LEU A 388 -20.42 -4.67 -5.85
N ALA A 389 -19.71 -4.58 -6.98
CA ALA A 389 -19.16 -3.32 -7.50
C ALA A 389 -20.19 -2.46 -8.27
N GLY A 390 -21.44 -2.92 -8.41
CA GLY A 390 -22.51 -2.17 -9.10
C GLY A 390 -22.48 -2.24 -10.62
N HIS A 391 -21.80 -3.23 -11.20
CA HIS A 391 -21.76 -3.50 -12.63
C HIS A 391 -22.80 -4.56 -13.04
N PRO A 392 -23.15 -4.65 -14.35
CA PRO A 392 -23.85 -5.81 -14.87
C PRO A 392 -23.13 -7.10 -14.48
N GLU A 393 -23.87 -8.16 -14.17
CA GLU A 393 -23.38 -9.46 -13.68
C GLU A 393 -22.69 -10.29 -14.79
N VAL A 394 -21.75 -9.65 -15.49
CA VAL A 394 -20.94 -10.17 -16.59
C VAL A 394 -19.51 -9.67 -16.41
N GLY A 395 -18.60 -10.59 -16.07
CA GLY A 395 -17.18 -10.31 -15.87
C GLY A 395 -16.32 -10.75 -17.05
N ILE A 396 -15.06 -10.38 -17.01
CA ILE A 396 -13.97 -10.97 -17.80
C ILE A 396 -13.00 -11.63 -16.83
N ILE A 397 -12.55 -12.84 -17.16
CA ILE A 397 -11.46 -13.52 -16.48
C ILE A 397 -10.44 -14.06 -17.48
N ALA A 398 -9.18 -14.09 -17.08
CA ALA A 398 -8.11 -14.77 -17.79
C ALA A 398 -6.97 -15.11 -16.82
N GLU A 399 -6.45 -16.33 -16.92
CA GLU A 399 -5.47 -16.88 -15.99
C GLU A 399 -4.08 -16.29 -16.27
N LEU A 400 -3.40 -15.78 -15.24
CA LEU A 400 -2.11 -15.10 -15.36
C LEU A 400 -0.94 -16.08 -15.56
N VAL A 401 -0.02 -15.72 -16.46
CA VAL A 401 1.12 -16.57 -16.85
C VAL A 401 2.44 -15.82 -16.82
N HIS A 402 3.52 -16.53 -16.48
CA HIS A 402 4.89 -16.09 -16.70
C HIS A 402 5.21 -16.00 -18.20
N GLU A 403 6.29 -15.31 -18.55
CA GLU A 403 6.73 -15.19 -19.96
C GLU A 403 7.12 -16.53 -20.59
N ASP A 404 7.49 -17.53 -19.78
CA ASP A 404 7.78 -18.88 -20.25
C ASP A 404 6.52 -19.74 -20.47
N GLY A 405 5.33 -19.18 -20.18
CA GLY A 405 4.03 -19.83 -20.32
C GLY A 405 3.59 -20.65 -19.12
N SER A 406 4.39 -20.72 -18.04
CA SER A 406 3.96 -21.35 -16.79
C SER A 406 2.97 -20.46 -16.01
N MET A 407 2.07 -21.06 -15.24
CA MET A 407 1.05 -20.33 -14.49
C MET A 407 1.64 -19.58 -13.30
N MET A 408 1.21 -18.34 -13.08
CA MET A 408 1.62 -17.56 -11.91
C MET A 408 0.98 -18.11 -10.63
N ARG A 409 1.80 -18.30 -9.59
CA ARG A 409 1.37 -18.67 -8.24
C ARG A 409 1.44 -17.47 -7.31
N LEU A 410 0.87 -17.58 -6.12
CA LEU A 410 0.64 -16.43 -5.24
C LEU A 410 1.81 -15.45 -5.04
N PRO A 411 3.06 -15.89 -4.81
CA PRO A 411 4.18 -14.94 -4.68
C PRO A 411 4.37 -14.08 -5.93
N ALA A 412 4.28 -14.68 -7.11
CA ALA A 412 4.36 -13.98 -8.39
C ALA A 412 3.11 -13.14 -8.66
N LEU A 413 1.93 -13.60 -8.23
CA LEU A 413 0.68 -12.84 -8.34
C LEU A 413 0.73 -11.56 -7.48
N ARG A 414 1.33 -11.62 -6.28
CA ARG A 414 1.52 -10.44 -5.42
C ARG A 414 2.47 -9.44 -6.06
N GLU A 415 3.62 -9.89 -6.56
CA GLU A 415 4.56 -9.03 -7.27
C GLU A 415 3.93 -8.39 -8.51
N PHE A 416 3.16 -9.17 -9.28
CA PHE A 416 2.41 -8.70 -10.43
C PHE A 416 1.37 -7.63 -10.02
N ALA A 417 0.59 -7.91 -8.98
CA ALA A 417 -0.41 -7.00 -8.46
C ALA A 417 0.22 -5.69 -7.96
N ASP A 418 1.36 -5.74 -7.26
CA ASP A 418 2.08 -4.55 -6.79
C ASP A 418 2.64 -3.73 -7.96
N THR A 419 3.26 -4.40 -8.93
CA THR A 419 3.83 -3.78 -10.13
C THR A 419 2.78 -3.04 -10.95
N HIS A 420 1.56 -3.58 -10.99
CA HIS A 420 0.46 -3.04 -11.79
C HIS A 420 -0.59 -2.29 -10.95
N GLU A 421 -0.32 -2.07 -9.66
CA GLU A 421 -1.19 -1.40 -8.69
C GLU A 421 -2.61 -1.99 -8.63
N LEU A 422 -2.71 -3.32 -8.69
CA LEU A 422 -3.96 -4.08 -8.66
C LEU A 422 -4.22 -4.63 -7.26
N ALA A 423 -5.48 -4.69 -6.87
CA ALA A 423 -5.85 -5.43 -5.67
C ALA A 423 -5.71 -6.94 -5.94
N LEU A 424 -5.16 -7.69 -4.99
CA LEU A 424 -5.10 -9.15 -5.00
C LEU A 424 -5.90 -9.71 -3.83
N ILE A 425 -6.95 -10.48 -4.12
CA ILE A 425 -7.82 -11.08 -3.11
C ILE A 425 -7.95 -12.59 -3.33
N SER A 426 -8.45 -13.32 -2.33
CA SER A 426 -8.79 -14.74 -2.49
C SER A 426 -10.30 -14.97 -2.65
N ILE A 427 -10.68 -16.06 -3.32
CA ILE A 427 -12.08 -16.53 -3.35
C ILE A 427 -12.59 -16.79 -1.93
N ALA A 428 -11.73 -17.28 -1.04
CA ALA A 428 -12.07 -17.52 0.36
C ALA A 428 -12.47 -16.24 1.11
N ASP A 429 -11.71 -15.15 0.94
CA ASP A 429 -12.06 -13.85 1.53
C ASP A 429 -13.37 -13.31 0.94
N LEU A 430 -13.63 -13.55 -0.35
CA LEU A 430 -14.89 -13.18 -0.99
C LEU A 430 -16.09 -13.99 -0.45
N ILE A 431 -15.91 -15.29 -0.18
CA ILE A 431 -16.94 -16.14 0.46
C ILE A 431 -17.28 -15.58 1.85
N GLU A 432 -16.26 -15.29 2.66
CA GLU A 432 -16.44 -14.70 4.00
C GLU A 432 -17.11 -13.32 3.92
N TYR A 433 -16.68 -12.47 3.00
CA TYR A 433 -17.29 -11.16 2.76
C TYR A 433 -18.78 -11.25 2.40
N ARG A 434 -19.16 -12.29 1.65
CA ARG A 434 -20.57 -12.59 1.32
C ARG A 434 -21.34 -13.27 2.46
N GLY A 435 -20.72 -13.48 3.62
CA GLY A 435 -21.33 -14.09 4.81
C GLY A 435 -21.36 -15.62 4.77
N GLY A 436 -20.56 -16.25 3.91
CA GLY A 436 -20.40 -17.70 3.84
C GLY A 436 -19.30 -18.22 4.77
N THR A 437 -19.14 -19.54 4.82
CA THR A 437 -18.01 -20.21 5.47
C THR A 437 -17.19 -20.90 4.39
N PRO A 438 -15.94 -20.49 4.15
CA PRO A 438 -15.10 -21.10 3.13
C PRO A 438 -14.77 -22.56 3.49
N SER A 439 -14.46 -23.37 2.49
CA SER A 439 -14.00 -24.76 2.68
C SER A 439 -12.80 -24.80 3.65
N PRO A 440 -12.64 -25.85 4.49
CA PRO A 440 -11.50 -25.94 5.41
C PRO A 440 -10.14 -25.77 4.73
N GLN A 441 -9.98 -26.28 3.50
CA GLN A 441 -8.75 -26.18 2.70
C GLN A 441 -8.57 -24.84 1.98
N ALA A 442 -9.41 -23.85 2.29
CA ALA A 442 -9.34 -22.54 1.69
C ALA A 442 -7.96 -21.93 1.87
N VAL A 443 -7.52 -21.14 0.90
CA VAL A 443 -6.25 -20.41 0.79
C VAL A 443 -5.53 -20.15 2.15
N ARG A 444 -6.24 -19.73 3.21
CA ARG A 444 -5.74 -19.60 4.60
C ARG A 444 -5.05 -20.84 5.21
N GLU A 445 -5.53 -22.06 4.99
CA GLU A 445 -4.89 -23.31 5.46
C GLU A 445 -3.79 -23.80 4.51
N SER A 446 -3.90 -23.50 3.21
CA SER A 446 -2.89 -23.89 2.21
C SER A 446 -1.53 -23.21 2.42
N TYR A 447 -1.52 -22.00 3.00
CA TYR A 447 -0.29 -21.28 3.33
C TYR A 447 0.55 -21.95 4.39
N LEU A 448 -0.08 -22.73 5.27
CA LEU A 448 0.64 -23.54 6.23
C LEU A 448 1.10 -24.86 5.60
N THR A 449 0.42 -25.38 4.59
CA THR A 449 0.57 -26.79 4.16
C THR A 449 1.17 -27.01 2.78
N SER A 450 1.36 -25.98 1.93
CA SER A 450 1.87 -26.15 0.56
C SER A 450 3.36 -25.86 0.39
N TRP A 451 4.18 -25.98 1.45
CA TRP A 451 5.63 -25.79 1.35
C TRP A 451 6.43 -27.05 1.74
N GLU A 452 6.34 -28.08 0.92
CA GLU A 452 7.43 -29.05 0.82
C GLU A 452 8.56 -28.48 -0.06
N ALA A 453 9.19 -27.37 0.32
CA ALA A 453 10.43 -27.01 -0.36
C ALA A 453 11.55 -27.97 0.06
N PRO A 454 12.25 -28.58 -0.91
CA PRO A 454 13.53 -29.20 -0.62
C PRO A 454 14.45 -28.18 0.06
N GLN A 455 15.28 -28.65 0.99
CA GLN A 455 16.28 -27.86 1.74
C GLN A 455 17.13 -26.90 0.85
N GLN A 456 17.26 -27.22 -0.45
CA GLN A 456 17.97 -26.41 -1.45
C GLN A 456 17.21 -25.18 -1.95
N GLU A 457 15.88 -25.13 -1.86
CA GLU A 457 15.06 -23.99 -2.27
C GLU A 457 14.84 -22.99 -1.13
N ALA A 458 14.70 -23.50 0.10
CA ALA A 458 14.65 -22.67 1.31
C ALA A 458 15.87 -21.75 1.45
N ALA A 459 17.06 -22.24 1.09
CA ALA A 459 18.29 -21.46 1.08
C ALA A 459 18.32 -20.33 0.04
N LYS A 460 17.40 -20.33 -0.95
CA LYS A 460 17.26 -19.23 -1.92
C LYS A 460 16.42 -18.07 -1.40
N LEU A 461 15.65 -18.26 -0.32
CA LEU A 461 14.74 -17.25 0.23
C LEU A 461 15.42 -16.29 1.20
N VAL A 462 16.60 -16.68 1.70
CA VAL A 462 17.30 -15.96 2.76
C VAL A 462 18.79 -15.86 2.45
N THR A 463 19.41 -14.73 2.77
CA THR A 463 20.88 -14.57 2.68
C THR A 463 21.46 -14.43 4.08
N GLY A 464 22.39 -15.31 4.42
CA GLY A 464 23.15 -15.24 5.67
C GLY A 464 24.30 -14.23 5.59
N GLY A 465 24.40 -13.35 6.57
CA GLY A 465 25.52 -12.44 6.78
C GLY A 465 26.73 -13.10 7.46
N PRO A 466 27.76 -12.32 7.81
CA PRO A 466 28.92 -12.84 8.54
C PRO A 466 28.52 -13.33 9.94
N VAL A 467 29.19 -14.39 10.41
CA VAL A 467 29.07 -14.87 11.79
C VAL A 467 30.04 -14.08 12.66
N VAL A 468 29.53 -13.51 13.76
CA VAL A 468 30.34 -12.76 14.73
C VAL A 468 30.13 -13.31 16.14
N THR A 469 31.14 -13.17 17.00
CA THR A 469 30.99 -13.48 18.42
C THR A 469 30.32 -12.31 19.14
N LEU A 470 29.25 -12.59 19.87
CA LEU A 470 28.45 -11.61 20.61
C LEU A 470 28.47 -11.94 22.10
N PRO A 471 29.29 -11.24 22.90
CA PRO A 471 29.23 -11.29 24.36
C PRO A 471 27.98 -10.57 24.86
N THR A 472 27.24 -11.20 25.76
CA THR A 472 26.03 -10.65 26.39
C THR A 472 26.04 -10.92 27.89
N ASP A 473 25.13 -10.31 28.64
CA ASP A 473 24.94 -10.62 30.07
C ASP A 473 24.50 -12.07 30.31
N PHE A 474 23.95 -12.73 29.28
CA PHE A 474 23.52 -14.13 29.32
C PHE A 474 24.60 -15.12 28.87
N GLY A 475 25.80 -14.62 28.55
CA GLY A 475 26.91 -15.41 28.03
C GLY A 475 27.30 -15.04 26.59
N VAL A 476 28.18 -15.86 26.00
CA VAL A 476 28.75 -15.60 24.66
C VAL A 476 28.05 -16.46 23.62
N PHE A 477 27.60 -15.83 22.53
CA PHE A 477 26.91 -16.48 21.41
C PHE A 477 27.62 -16.22 20.09
N ASN A 478 27.40 -17.09 19.11
CA ASN A 478 27.64 -16.77 17.71
C ASN A 478 26.38 -16.12 17.15
N ALA A 479 26.50 -14.90 16.65
CA ALA A 479 25.42 -14.13 16.07
C ALA A 479 25.57 -14.08 14.54
N GLN A 480 24.47 -14.32 13.83
CA GLN A 480 24.41 -14.19 12.38
C GLN A 480 23.10 -13.53 11.98
N VAL A 481 23.17 -12.48 11.18
CA VAL A 481 21.99 -11.86 10.57
C VAL A 481 21.60 -12.64 9.33
N TRP A 482 20.31 -12.81 9.12
CA TRP A 482 19.72 -13.42 7.94
C TRP A 482 18.70 -12.47 7.33
N THR A 483 18.89 -12.11 6.06
CA THR A 483 17.97 -11.24 5.33
C THR A 483 16.99 -12.11 4.53
N GLU A 484 15.70 -11.98 4.83
CA GLU A 484 14.62 -12.58 4.04
C GLU A 484 14.40 -11.75 2.76
N HIS A 485 14.40 -12.41 1.59
CA HIS A 485 14.36 -11.70 0.32
C HIS A 485 13.00 -11.09 0.03
N LEU A 486 11.91 -11.79 0.43
CA LEU A 486 10.54 -11.35 0.17
C LEU A 486 10.20 -10.07 0.93
N THR A 487 10.56 -10.01 2.22
CA THR A 487 10.17 -8.91 3.11
C THR A 487 11.28 -7.89 3.32
N GLY A 488 12.52 -8.24 2.96
CA GLY A 488 13.72 -7.48 3.33
C GLY A 488 14.03 -7.50 4.84
N HIS A 489 13.27 -8.24 5.65
CA HIS A 489 13.50 -8.29 7.09
C HIS A 489 14.83 -8.96 7.41
N GLU A 490 15.56 -8.36 8.34
CA GLU A 490 16.80 -8.90 8.87
C GLU A 490 16.53 -9.58 10.20
N HIS A 491 16.57 -10.90 10.24
CA HIS A 491 16.40 -11.70 11.44
C HIS A 491 17.76 -12.00 12.08
N LEU A 492 17.80 -12.23 13.39
CA LEU A 492 19.03 -12.54 14.11
C LEU A 492 19.01 -13.97 14.63
N LEU A 493 19.95 -14.80 14.17
CA LEU A 493 20.20 -16.12 14.73
C LEU A 493 21.35 -16.04 15.75
N LEU A 494 21.06 -16.33 17.01
CA LEU A 494 22.04 -16.49 18.07
C LEU A 494 22.24 -17.98 18.36
N SER A 495 23.48 -18.44 18.38
CA SER A 495 23.83 -19.84 18.54
C SER A 495 24.82 -20.02 19.69
N ALA A 496 24.44 -20.83 20.67
CA ALA A 496 25.33 -21.37 21.69
C ALA A 496 25.78 -22.77 21.27
N PRO A 497 27.06 -23.15 21.48
CA PRO A 497 27.56 -24.46 21.09
C PRO A 497 26.71 -25.59 21.68
N SER A 498 26.20 -26.49 20.82
CA SER A 498 25.46 -27.68 21.22
C SER A 498 26.12 -28.94 20.67
N ARG A 499 26.01 -30.04 21.42
CA ARG A 499 26.39 -31.39 20.98
C ARG A 499 25.18 -32.29 20.76
N ALA A 500 23.96 -31.75 20.91
CA ALA A 500 22.74 -32.52 20.73
C ALA A 500 22.46 -32.72 19.24
N GLU A 501 22.05 -33.94 18.86
CA GLU A 501 21.59 -34.24 17.50
C GLU A 501 20.32 -33.44 17.14
N THR A 502 19.44 -33.22 18.13
CA THR A 502 18.24 -32.38 18.02
C THR A 502 18.43 -31.15 18.91
N PRO A 503 18.91 -30.02 18.38
CA PRO A 503 19.20 -28.82 19.17
C PRO A 503 17.92 -28.19 19.75
N LEU A 504 18.09 -27.49 20.87
CA LEU A 504 17.06 -26.64 21.43
C LEU A 504 16.96 -25.36 20.60
N VAL A 505 15.76 -24.96 20.20
CA VAL A 505 15.52 -23.78 19.38
C VAL A 505 14.44 -22.91 20.01
N ARG A 506 14.68 -21.61 20.10
CA ARG A 506 13.69 -20.60 20.48
C ARG A 506 13.38 -19.71 19.28
N LEU A 507 12.16 -19.80 18.74
CA LEU A 507 11.62 -18.77 17.84
C LEU A 507 11.08 -17.61 18.69
N HIS A 508 11.81 -16.51 18.76
CA HIS A 508 11.39 -15.31 19.47
C HIS A 508 10.82 -14.29 18.48
N SER A 509 9.60 -13.82 18.73
CA SER A 509 8.98 -12.79 17.89
C SER A 509 9.32 -11.43 18.48
N GLU A 510 9.77 -10.50 17.64
CA GLU A 510 10.13 -9.13 18.03
C GLU A 510 9.01 -8.46 18.86
N CYS A 511 9.40 -7.88 19.99
CA CYS A 511 8.52 -7.11 20.85
C CYS A 511 9.32 -5.98 21.50
N LEU A 512 9.41 -4.81 20.87
CA LEU A 512 10.19 -3.67 21.36
C LEU A 512 9.82 -3.31 22.81
N THR A 513 8.51 -3.22 23.09
CA THR A 513 8.05 -2.84 24.43
C THR A 513 8.42 -3.87 25.50
N GLY A 514 8.44 -5.16 25.18
CA GLY A 514 8.76 -6.23 26.13
C GLY A 514 10.26 -6.49 26.23
N ASP A 515 10.94 -6.58 25.10
CA ASP A 515 12.31 -7.05 24.97
C ASP A 515 13.32 -5.94 25.29
N VAL A 516 13.05 -4.70 24.85
CA VAL A 516 13.98 -3.57 25.01
C VAL A 516 13.57 -2.66 26.18
N LEU A 517 12.27 -2.37 26.32
CA LEU A 517 11.75 -1.48 27.36
C LEU A 517 11.31 -2.21 28.64
N HIS A 518 11.41 -3.55 28.66
CA HIS A 518 11.05 -4.39 29.80
C HIS A 518 9.62 -4.17 30.32
N SER A 519 8.66 -3.95 29.42
CA SER A 519 7.26 -3.75 29.78
C SER A 519 6.65 -4.98 30.45
N HIS A 520 6.02 -4.78 31.61
CA HIS A 520 5.28 -5.80 32.36
C HIS A 520 3.88 -6.10 31.80
N ARG A 521 3.44 -5.43 30.72
CA ARG A 521 2.14 -5.72 30.07
C ARG A 521 2.15 -7.02 29.26
N CYS A 522 3.33 -7.49 28.89
CA CYS A 522 3.52 -8.78 28.24
C CYS A 522 4.62 -9.56 28.97
N ASP A 523 4.88 -10.79 28.54
CA ASP A 523 5.92 -11.66 29.07
C ASP A 523 7.08 -11.87 28.08
N CYS A 524 7.13 -11.13 26.97
CA CYS A 524 8.14 -11.35 25.92
C CYS A 524 9.58 -11.18 26.44
N GLY A 525 9.87 -10.11 27.17
CA GLY A 525 11.22 -9.85 27.68
C GLY A 525 11.72 -10.91 28.66
N SER A 526 10.84 -11.40 29.56
CA SER A 526 11.21 -12.48 30.49
C SER A 526 11.37 -13.82 29.80
N GLN A 527 10.55 -14.11 28.77
CA GLN A 527 10.74 -15.27 27.91
C GLN A 527 12.06 -15.20 27.13
N LEU A 528 12.45 -14.03 26.62
CA LEU A 528 13.72 -13.82 25.91
C LEU A 528 14.92 -14.10 26.82
N ALA A 529 14.94 -13.46 28.00
CA ALA A 529 16.00 -13.64 28.98
C ALA A 529 16.15 -15.11 29.40
N SER A 530 15.04 -15.76 29.80
CA SER A 530 15.06 -17.17 30.21
C SER A 530 15.50 -18.10 29.09
N ALA A 531 15.13 -17.83 27.84
CA ALA A 531 15.58 -18.62 26.70
C ALA A 531 17.09 -18.45 26.47
N LEU A 532 17.62 -17.22 26.53
CA LEU A 532 19.05 -16.97 26.37
C LEU A 532 19.88 -17.66 27.46
N GLU A 533 19.45 -17.59 28.72
CA GLU A 533 20.08 -18.32 29.84
C GLU A 533 20.08 -19.83 29.58
N THR A 534 18.91 -20.39 29.26
CA THR A 534 18.76 -21.83 29.01
C THR A 534 19.65 -22.29 27.85
N LEU A 535 19.70 -21.53 26.76
CA LEU A 535 20.50 -21.85 25.58
C LEU A 535 21.99 -21.69 25.82
N HIS A 536 22.42 -20.72 26.62
CA HIS A 536 23.82 -20.59 27.01
C HIS A 536 24.29 -21.81 27.83
N GLU A 537 23.46 -22.25 28.78
CA GLU A 537 23.77 -23.39 29.66
C GLU A 537 23.76 -24.73 28.93
N HIS A 538 22.76 -24.97 28.08
CA HIS A 538 22.49 -26.28 27.49
C HIS A 538 22.88 -26.39 26.01
N GLY A 539 23.24 -25.27 25.37
CA GLY A 539 23.47 -25.16 23.94
C GLY A 539 22.18 -25.09 23.12
N GLY A 540 22.25 -24.47 21.93
CA GLY A 540 21.12 -24.38 21.00
C GLY A 540 21.06 -23.04 20.27
N HIS A 541 19.88 -22.71 19.73
CA HIS A 541 19.68 -21.54 18.89
C HIS A 541 18.50 -20.68 19.35
N LEU A 542 18.66 -19.35 19.29
CA LEU A 542 17.57 -18.40 19.35
C LEU A 542 17.47 -17.69 18.01
N LEU A 543 16.31 -17.75 17.39
CA LEU A 543 15.99 -17.00 16.18
C LEU A 543 15.05 -15.84 16.55
N TYR A 544 15.59 -14.63 16.53
CA TYR A 544 14.85 -13.39 16.78
C TYR A 544 14.26 -12.88 15.46
N LEU A 545 12.94 -13.02 15.32
CA LEU A 545 12.20 -12.68 14.11
C LEU A 545 11.72 -11.23 14.16
N ARG A 546 12.32 -10.39 13.32
CA ARG A 546 11.88 -9.01 13.07
C ARG A 546 10.68 -8.96 12.11
N GLY A 547 9.87 -7.91 12.21
CA GLY A 547 8.61 -7.78 11.48
C GLY A 547 7.38 -8.35 12.22
N HIS A 548 7.59 -9.00 13.37
CA HIS A 548 6.51 -9.64 14.14
C HIS A 548 5.89 -8.73 15.22
N GLU A 549 6.30 -7.46 15.29
CA GLU A 549 5.85 -6.52 16.31
C GLU A 549 4.31 -6.42 16.33
N GLY A 550 3.72 -6.46 17.52
CA GLY A 550 2.27 -6.41 17.70
C GLY A 550 1.52 -7.61 17.13
N ARG A 551 2.21 -8.73 16.83
CA ARG A 551 1.69 -9.87 16.03
C ARG A 551 1.59 -9.57 14.54
N GLY A 552 2.54 -8.79 14.00
CA GLY A 552 2.61 -8.42 12.59
C GLY A 552 1.87 -7.13 12.24
N ILE A 553 1.12 -6.53 13.18
CA ILE A 553 0.41 -5.25 12.94
C ILE A 553 1.33 -4.02 13.07
N GLY A 554 2.55 -4.19 13.58
CA GLY A 554 3.52 -3.12 13.80
C GLY A 554 3.31 -2.35 15.12
N LEU A 555 4.34 -1.57 15.50
CA LEU A 555 4.40 -0.90 16.80
C LEU A 555 3.29 0.14 17.00
N ALA A 556 2.99 0.95 15.97
CA ALA A 556 1.97 2.00 16.08
C ALA A 556 0.59 1.41 16.38
N ASN A 557 0.20 0.35 15.65
CA ASN A 557 -1.07 -0.32 15.86
C ASN A 557 -1.12 -1.08 17.18
N LYS A 558 0.00 -1.65 17.64
CA LYS A 558 0.11 -2.23 18.97
C LYS A 558 -0.21 -1.21 20.08
N LEU A 559 0.27 0.02 19.95
CA LEU A 559 -0.03 1.08 20.94
C LEU A 559 -1.48 1.54 20.87
N ARG A 560 -2.08 1.62 19.67
CA ARG A 560 -3.53 1.84 19.52
C ARG A 560 -4.35 0.73 20.17
N ALA A 561 -3.92 -0.52 19.99
CA ALA A 561 -4.57 -1.66 20.63
C ALA A 561 -4.43 -1.60 22.17
N TYR A 562 -3.32 -1.07 22.69
CA TYR A 562 -3.16 -0.82 24.13
C TYR A 562 -4.12 0.24 24.66
N GLU A 563 -4.33 1.34 23.93
CA GLU A 563 -5.30 2.37 24.30
C GLU A 563 -6.72 1.78 24.42
N LEU A 564 -7.11 0.93 23.47
CA LEU A 564 -8.41 0.22 23.53
C LEU A 564 -8.46 -0.80 24.67
N GLN A 565 -7.36 -1.49 24.96
CA GLN A 565 -7.28 -2.42 26.09
C GLN A 565 -7.41 -1.71 27.45
N GLU A 566 -6.86 -0.49 27.56
CA GLU A 566 -7.05 0.37 28.74
C GLU A 566 -8.51 0.78 28.93
N GLN A 567 -9.27 0.85 27.85
CA GLN A 567 -10.71 1.12 27.84
C GLN A 567 -11.56 -0.14 28.04
N GLY A 568 -10.94 -1.30 28.22
CA GLY A 568 -11.62 -2.53 28.60
C GLY A 568 -11.65 -3.62 27.54
N ALA A 569 -11.22 -3.37 26.30
CA ALA A 569 -11.14 -4.40 25.27
C ALA A 569 -10.08 -5.47 25.61
N ASP A 570 -10.26 -6.71 25.17
CA ASP A 570 -9.17 -7.70 25.13
C ASP A 570 -8.25 -7.47 23.91
N THR A 571 -7.16 -8.24 23.79
CA THR A 571 -6.20 -8.07 22.69
C THR A 571 -6.79 -8.38 21.30
N VAL A 572 -7.73 -9.31 21.21
CA VAL A 572 -8.38 -9.69 19.95
C VAL A 572 -9.43 -8.63 19.58
N GLU A 573 -10.28 -8.25 20.54
CA GLU A 573 -11.29 -7.20 20.36
C GLU A 573 -10.65 -5.87 19.98
N ALA A 574 -9.55 -5.49 20.63
CA ALA A 574 -8.83 -4.26 20.33
C ALA A 574 -8.29 -4.25 18.88
N ASN A 575 -7.86 -5.40 18.36
CA ASN A 575 -7.41 -5.49 16.96
C ASN A 575 -8.60 -5.44 16.00
N GLU A 576 -9.69 -6.16 16.28
CA GLU A 576 -10.93 -6.14 15.50
C GLU A 576 -11.52 -4.72 15.39
N MET A 577 -11.55 -3.98 16.52
CA MET A 577 -12.00 -2.58 16.56
C MET A 577 -11.14 -1.64 15.73
N LEU A 578 -9.87 -1.97 15.50
CA LEU A 578 -8.95 -1.23 14.64
C LEU A 578 -9.02 -1.68 13.17
N GLY A 579 -9.86 -2.67 12.84
CA GLY A 579 -9.92 -3.27 11.51
C GLY A 579 -8.69 -4.11 11.17
N LEU A 580 -8.01 -4.66 12.18
CA LEU A 580 -6.77 -5.42 12.04
C LEU A 580 -7.00 -6.89 12.40
N ALA A 581 -6.33 -7.80 11.68
CA ALA A 581 -6.36 -9.21 12.04
C ALA A 581 -5.72 -9.47 13.42
N ALA A 582 -6.24 -10.46 14.14
CA ALA A 582 -5.75 -10.83 15.46
C ALA A 582 -4.34 -11.45 15.43
N GLU A 583 -3.93 -11.99 14.28
CA GLU A 583 -2.66 -12.68 14.05
C GLU A 583 -2.23 -12.53 12.59
N LEU A 584 -1.08 -11.89 12.34
CA LEU A 584 -0.50 -11.70 11.00
C LEU A 584 0.94 -12.22 10.90
N ARG A 585 1.44 -12.96 11.90
CA ARG A 585 2.82 -13.43 11.90
C ARG A 585 3.01 -14.59 10.92
N ASP A 586 3.93 -14.39 9.98
CA ASP A 586 4.45 -15.42 9.08
C ASP A 586 5.72 -16.06 9.67
N PHE A 587 5.89 -17.37 9.50
CA PHE A 587 7.08 -18.12 9.96
C PHE A 587 7.90 -18.72 8.81
N THR A 588 7.58 -18.39 7.56
CA THR A 588 8.27 -18.89 6.36
C THR A 588 9.76 -18.53 6.38
N GLY A 589 10.10 -17.26 6.61
CA GLY A 589 11.49 -16.82 6.78
C GLY A 589 12.21 -17.56 7.92
N ALA A 590 11.49 -17.90 8.99
CA ALA A 590 12.07 -18.65 10.11
C ALA A 590 12.45 -20.08 9.70
N ALA A 591 11.56 -20.78 9.01
CA ALA A 591 11.83 -22.11 8.50
C ALA A 591 12.94 -22.11 7.44
N ALA A 592 12.98 -21.10 6.56
CA ALA A 592 14.05 -20.92 5.58
C ALA A 592 15.43 -20.77 6.23
N ILE A 593 15.53 -19.94 7.28
CA ILE A 593 16.76 -19.76 8.06
C ILE A 593 17.20 -21.06 8.73
N LEU A 594 16.27 -21.81 9.34
CA LEU A 594 16.60 -23.08 9.99
C LEU A 594 17.14 -24.11 9.00
N HIS A 595 16.50 -24.26 7.84
CA HIS A 595 16.98 -25.13 6.76
C HIS A 595 18.36 -24.71 6.26
N ALA A 596 18.57 -23.42 6.02
CA ALA A 596 19.85 -22.87 5.55
C ALA A 596 20.97 -22.99 6.60
N ALA A 597 20.62 -22.95 7.89
CA ALA A 597 21.53 -23.22 9.01
C ALA A 597 21.79 -24.72 9.23
N GLY A 598 21.16 -25.61 8.46
CA GLY A 598 21.31 -27.07 8.55
C GLY A 598 20.52 -27.71 9.70
N ILE A 599 19.52 -27.01 10.25
CA ILE A 599 18.68 -27.49 11.35
C ILE A 599 17.37 -28.02 10.76
N THR A 600 17.23 -29.34 10.68
CA THR A 600 16.02 -30.00 10.15
C THR A 600 15.20 -30.75 11.20
N SER A 601 15.79 -31.05 12.36
CA SER A 601 15.11 -31.58 13.55
C SER A 601 15.44 -30.69 14.74
N LEU A 602 14.42 -30.29 15.53
CA LEU A 602 14.60 -29.37 16.64
C LEU A 602 13.63 -29.60 17.81
N LYS A 603 14.06 -29.21 19.00
CA LYS A 603 13.21 -29.04 20.19
C LYS A 603 12.81 -27.57 20.31
N LEU A 604 11.56 -27.23 20.03
CA LEU A 604 11.09 -25.86 19.98
C LEU A 604 10.57 -25.38 21.35
N LEU A 605 11.25 -24.41 21.96
CA LEU A 605 10.85 -23.72 23.19
C LEU A 605 9.67 -22.76 22.93
N THR A 606 8.43 -23.26 23.01
CA THR A 606 7.22 -22.47 22.74
C THR A 606 6.00 -22.97 23.51
N ASN A 607 5.16 -22.01 23.92
CA ASN A 607 3.80 -22.27 24.42
C ASN A 607 2.73 -22.06 23.32
N ASN A 608 3.13 -21.58 22.14
CA ASN A 608 2.25 -21.34 21.00
C ASN A 608 2.25 -22.56 20.05
N PRO A 609 1.15 -23.32 19.94
CA PRO A 609 1.06 -24.47 19.02
C PRO A 609 1.18 -24.08 17.55
N ALA A 610 0.71 -22.90 17.15
CA ALA A 610 0.80 -22.44 15.76
C ALA A 610 2.25 -22.34 15.25
N LYS A 611 3.22 -22.04 16.13
CA LYS A 611 4.65 -22.06 15.77
C LYS A 611 5.16 -23.48 15.49
N VAL A 612 4.62 -24.47 16.17
CA VAL A 612 4.98 -25.88 15.98
C VAL A 612 4.44 -26.34 14.64
N GLU A 613 3.16 -26.09 14.40
CA GLU A 613 2.45 -26.46 13.16
C GLU A 613 3.09 -25.80 11.94
N ALA A 614 3.35 -24.49 11.98
CA ALA A 614 3.97 -23.76 10.85
C ALA A 614 5.36 -24.29 10.47
N LEU A 615 6.21 -24.58 11.47
CA LEU A 615 7.53 -25.14 11.20
C LEU A 615 7.45 -26.60 10.74
N ALA A 616 6.57 -27.42 11.34
CA ALA A 616 6.40 -28.81 10.96
C ALA A 616 5.91 -28.96 9.52
N ALA A 617 4.97 -28.10 9.12
CA ALA A 617 4.43 -28.09 7.77
C ALA A 617 5.42 -27.54 6.73
N SER A 618 6.49 -26.86 7.16
CA SER A 618 7.65 -26.49 6.34
C SER A 618 8.72 -27.61 6.23
N GLY A 619 8.35 -28.85 6.57
CA GLY A 619 9.22 -30.02 6.48
C GLY A 619 10.27 -30.15 7.60
N LEU A 620 10.11 -29.44 8.73
CA LEU A 620 10.98 -29.59 9.91
C LEU A 620 10.41 -30.64 10.87
N ASP A 621 11.26 -31.45 11.48
CA ASP A 621 10.88 -32.35 12.57
C ASP A 621 10.89 -31.57 13.91
N VAL A 622 9.71 -31.23 14.43
CA VAL A 622 9.56 -30.30 15.55
C VAL A 622 8.99 -31.00 16.78
N GLN A 623 9.80 -31.07 17.85
CA GLN A 623 9.33 -31.48 19.17
C GLN A 623 9.05 -30.23 20.03
N GLN A 624 7.81 -30.02 20.45
CA GLN A 624 7.46 -28.90 21.35
C GLN A 624 8.03 -29.11 22.77
N VAL A 625 8.66 -28.07 23.32
CA VAL A 625 9.08 -27.98 24.73
C VAL A 625 8.48 -26.70 25.34
N PRO A 626 7.85 -26.75 26.52
CA PRO A 626 7.26 -25.56 27.14
C PRO A 626 8.29 -24.46 27.37
N SER A 627 7.91 -23.21 27.10
CA SER A 627 8.72 -22.05 27.48
C SER A 627 8.34 -21.53 28.85
N SER A 628 9.34 -21.19 29.67
CA SER A 628 9.17 -20.49 30.93
C SER A 628 8.53 -19.11 30.72
N GLY A 629 7.77 -18.62 31.70
CA GLY A 629 7.15 -17.29 31.66
C GLY A 629 6.86 -16.80 33.07
N VAL A 630 6.82 -15.47 33.26
CA VAL A 630 6.54 -14.84 34.56
C VAL A 630 5.14 -14.26 34.55
N VAL A 631 4.28 -14.76 35.44
CA VAL A 631 2.93 -14.22 35.67
C VAL A 631 3.02 -13.09 36.71
N GLY A 632 2.52 -11.91 36.34
CA GLY A 632 2.42 -10.75 37.20
C GLY A 632 1.05 -10.06 37.07
N PRO A 633 0.76 -9.07 37.93
CA PRO A 633 -0.55 -8.41 37.94
C PRO A 633 -0.88 -7.69 36.61
N HIS A 634 0.14 -7.20 35.89
CA HIS A 634 -0.05 -6.44 34.66
C HIS A 634 -0.18 -7.29 33.38
N ASN A 635 0.20 -8.58 33.41
CA ASN A 635 0.11 -9.46 32.24
C ASN A 635 -0.84 -10.65 32.45
N ALA A 636 -1.40 -10.85 33.64
CA ALA A 636 -2.31 -11.97 33.92
C ALA A 636 -3.51 -12.00 32.97
N ARG A 637 -4.14 -10.85 32.69
CA ARG A 637 -5.26 -10.76 31.75
C ARG A 637 -4.82 -11.15 30.33
N TYR A 638 -3.69 -10.63 29.86
CA TYR A 638 -3.11 -10.94 28.56
C TYR A 638 -2.78 -12.44 28.40
N LEU A 639 -2.21 -13.07 29.43
CA LEU A 639 -1.89 -14.49 29.44
C LEU A 639 -3.16 -15.37 29.42
N ARG A 640 -4.23 -14.95 30.12
CA ARG A 640 -5.54 -15.62 30.03
C ARG A 640 -6.11 -15.54 28.62
N THR A 641 -6.10 -14.36 27.98
CA THR A 641 -6.56 -14.22 26.58
C THR A 641 -5.78 -15.12 25.63
N LYS A 642 -4.45 -15.25 25.81
CA LYS A 642 -3.63 -16.18 25.01
C LYS A 642 -4.07 -17.64 25.17
N ARG A 643 -4.38 -18.08 26.39
CA ARG A 643 -4.87 -19.45 26.65
C ARG A 643 -6.27 -19.65 26.09
N ASP A 644 -7.20 -18.78 26.47
CA ASP A 644 -8.64 -18.97 26.26
C ASP A 644 -9.09 -18.68 24.83
N ARG A 645 -8.48 -17.68 24.18
CA ARG A 645 -8.88 -17.25 22.82
C ARG A 645 -7.88 -17.61 21.73
N MET A 646 -6.66 -18.00 22.09
CA MET A 646 -5.57 -18.23 21.12
C MET A 646 -4.91 -19.60 21.26
N ALA A 647 -5.49 -20.50 22.07
CA ALA A 647 -5.05 -21.88 22.25
C ALA A 647 -3.59 -22.05 22.73
N HIS A 648 -2.98 -21.05 23.38
CA HIS A 648 -1.65 -21.21 23.95
C HIS A 648 -1.68 -22.21 25.12
N LYS A 649 -0.75 -23.17 25.13
CA LYS A 649 -0.58 -24.15 26.22
C LYS A 649 0.20 -23.51 27.37
N LEU A 650 -0.51 -23.03 28.38
CA LEU A 650 0.05 -22.33 29.54
C LEU A 650 -0.23 -23.05 30.87
N ASP A 651 -0.61 -24.33 30.83
CA ASP A 651 -1.07 -25.11 31.99
C ASP A 651 0.02 -25.29 33.07
N HIS A 652 1.29 -25.11 32.71
CA HIS A 652 2.43 -25.12 33.62
C HIS A 652 2.65 -23.78 34.34
N LEU A 653 1.94 -22.72 33.95
CA LEU A 653 1.97 -21.42 34.63
C LEU A 653 0.76 -21.31 35.58
N VAL A 654 1.01 -20.95 36.84
CA VAL A 654 -0.06 -20.70 37.82
C VAL A 654 -0.73 -19.36 37.50
N LEU A 655 -1.78 -19.39 36.69
CA LEU A 655 -2.65 -18.24 36.43
C LEU A 655 -3.68 -18.15 37.57
N ASN A 656 -3.41 -17.37 38.62
CA ASN A 656 -4.32 -17.23 39.76
C ASN A 656 -5.76 -16.93 39.28
N GLU A 657 -6.70 -17.83 39.58
CA GLU A 657 -8.10 -17.78 39.13
C GLU A 657 -9.00 -16.83 39.95
N GLN A 658 -8.43 -16.05 40.88
CA GLN A 658 -9.23 -15.19 41.76
C GLN A 658 -9.19 -13.73 41.32
N GLY A 659 -10.34 -13.26 40.80
CA GLY A 659 -10.57 -11.87 40.47
C GLY A 659 -12.00 -11.59 40.03
N ASP A 660 -12.99 -12.26 40.62
CA ASP A 660 -14.39 -11.81 40.60
C ASP A 660 -15.06 -12.21 41.93
N THR A 661 -15.91 -11.33 42.46
CA THR A 661 -16.54 -11.28 43.80
C THR A 661 -15.64 -10.60 44.86
N HIS A 662 -15.97 -9.47 45.50
CA HIS A 662 -17.22 -8.76 45.87
C HIS A 662 -16.82 -7.38 46.50
N PRO A 663 -17.81 -6.57 46.94
CA PRO A 663 -18.52 -5.48 46.23
C PRO A 663 -17.80 -4.12 46.17
#